data_AF-A0A6S7JNI0-F1
#
_entry.id   AF-A0A6S7JNI0-F1
#
_cell.length_a   1.000
_cell.length_b   1.000
_cell.length_c   1.000
_cell.angle_alpha   90.00
_cell.angle_beta   90.00
_cell.angle_gamma   90.00
#
_symmetry.space_group_name_H-M   'P 1'
#
loop_
_entity.id
_entity.type
_entity.pdbx_description
1 polymer ?
#
loop_
_entity_poly.entity_id
_entity_poly.type
_entity_poly.pdbx_seq_one_letter_code
_entity_poly.pdbx_strand_id
1 'polypeptide(L)'
;MGIQGLQSFVEIQCSNDAWGDIDFKELNQSLSHGKTSNAPSVLVVDAMSCLKHFYASNTDWVCGGQWNELLRNVENFVKAFRQIDIELVVFFDGEQDTAKIQSWIQEEEEYRQLVHQILSHVHNTATFPPKRHFFAPKSISTCLRLAFRSRDVVVCSTVGDLHKEIINYCKRHSCLGILGYHSDYLLLDAMSYYSSSHLKIVKRCGATSMRFNTDVIFRELELDRSRLALFSTLLGNSFLPEEWLAQFHWSLLGPDHPLAKLQAQVGKQFILPPYDVVVRSVAKYVRDLVDISDLQAIMVQVFRSPETTEADFLHRLQRSIQHYSNDSSDEVKENGESESPSNYPTVSTVPKTDVLSSPSNGTSESNYQKRWQHWQQHQFVSGELFKTSSKISNGISPSSSEPDVEKLVADVQQLQLKELDLKGPDQQDLLSPTQTLSAPDTPSTPTQEAFLLASPGTPETPKAFDAATSPVVFPPTEESAAIAGEVSTEHDDPASQDATIEAAEVPSPTASTDSEPTPPIPASQLSPVRERNISPSSSDDKSNEKPLSVFYAFISPEVLKTAKKRHEAGQMMEMVYQVLSKGEIKIGAALEDENSKGRASTALLYRSIRQRVYGILLDKKLYDSAGAEQPRTPPPSIREWCIYGGKKLEKPDMVEPLSLKWDVPGCKQLWLGTQPSDNTNRLKAFLSCMLSDSPSMTKTTMVPQRCIILCCVLRYLIQKQTGHPILRAQELEAFLAQALSPHLTTECNVTNLSQIKVNKVDVRGVNLATVFMRGVETAIFANDSCGSPIPWDLVCPWNYFDGKLFQSKLNITMSDSATLLDLCDGNVSICKF
;
A
#
# COMPACT_ATOMS: atom_id res chain seq x y z
N MET A 1 -0.82 -10.87 -12.11
CA MET A 1 -2.16 -11.46 -11.86
C MET A 1 -2.63 -12.12 -13.13
N GLY A 2 -2.90 -11.29 -14.14
CA GLY A 2 -2.89 -11.72 -15.52
C GLY A 2 -1.49 -12.13 -15.95
N ILE A 3 -1.47 -12.77 -17.10
CA ILE A 3 -0.32 -13.48 -17.68
C ILE A 3 0.84 -12.49 -17.91
N GLN A 4 2.01 -12.79 -17.31
CA GLN A 4 3.16 -11.89 -17.32
C GLN A 4 3.68 -11.70 -18.73
N GLY A 5 4.09 -10.48 -19.10
CA GLY A 5 4.67 -10.22 -20.42
C GLY A 5 3.72 -10.33 -21.63
N LEU A 6 2.49 -10.88 -21.53
CA LEU A 6 1.60 -11.05 -22.68
C LEU A 6 1.26 -9.72 -23.38
N GLN A 7 1.01 -8.65 -22.62
CA GLN A 7 0.81 -7.33 -23.22
C GLN A 7 2.08 -6.83 -23.93
N SER A 8 3.25 -7.00 -23.33
CA SER A 8 4.54 -6.62 -23.94
C SER A 8 4.87 -7.45 -25.17
N PHE A 9 4.45 -8.72 -25.22
CA PHE A 9 4.50 -9.53 -26.43
C PHE A 9 3.65 -8.91 -27.53
N VAL A 10 2.39 -8.56 -27.26
CA VAL A 10 1.53 -7.89 -28.26
C VAL A 10 2.12 -6.54 -28.71
N GLU A 11 2.68 -5.74 -27.78
CA GLU A 11 3.31 -4.46 -28.07
C GLU A 11 4.63 -4.57 -28.89
N ILE A 12 5.24 -5.76 -29.03
CA ILE A 12 6.55 -5.97 -29.70
C ILE A 12 6.52 -6.97 -30.88
N GLN A 13 5.62 -7.97 -30.85
CA GLN A 13 5.69 -9.19 -31.69
C GLN A 13 4.48 -9.43 -32.60
N CYS A 14 3.40 -8.66 -32.43
CA CYS A 14 2.23 -8.63 -33.31
C CYS A 14 2.36 -7.48 -34.33
N SER A 15 1.57 -7.51 -35.42
CA SER A 15 1.64 -6.49 -36.46
C SER A 15 1.09 -5.12 -36.02
N ASN A 16 1.37 -4.09 -36.82
CA ASN A 16 0.82 -2.75 -36.65
C ASN A 16 -0.72 -2.66 -36.90
N ASP A 17 -1.39 -3.76 -37.27
CA ASP A 17 -2.87 -3.84 -37.32
C ASP A 17 -3.46 -4.36 -35.99
N ALA A 18 -2.62 -4.95 -35.12
CA ALA A 18 -3.02 -5.54 -33.84
C ALA A 18 -3.22 -4.47 -32.74
N TRP A 19 -2.66 -3.29 -32.93
CA TRP A 19 -2.80 -2.11 -32.08
C TRP A 19 -2.70 -0.84 -32.93
N GLY A 20 -3.24 0.29 -32.44
CA GLY A 20 -3.15 1.56 -33.16
C GLY A 20 -3.24 2.77 -32.23
N ASP A 21 -2.53 3.85 -32.57
CA ASP A 21 -2.64 5.13 -31.87
C ASP A 21 -4.08 5.69 -31.97
N ILE A 22 -4.56 6.29 -30.87
CA ILE A 22 -5.89 6.92 -30.79
C ILE A 22 -5.79 8.25 -30.04
N ASP A 23 -6.39 9.31 -30.59
CA ASP A 23 -6.71 10.53 -29.85
C ASP A 23 -8.11 10.41 -29.25
N PHE A 24 -8.22 10.54 -27.92
CA PHE A 24 -9.51 10.48 -27.23
C PHE A 24 -10.48 11.58 -27.65
N LYS A 25 -9.98 12.70 -28.17
CA LYS A 25 -10.77 13.82 -28.70
C LYS A 25 -11.44 13.45 -30.02
N GLU A 26 -10.70 12.87 -30.95
CA GLU A 26 -11.24 12.41 -32.24
C GLU A 26 -12.18 11.22 -32.06
N LEU A 27 -11.86 10.32 -31.12
CA LEU A 27 -12.74 9.24 -30.68
C LEU A 27 -14.08 9.81 -30.14
N ASN A 28 -14.05 10.79 -29.25
CA ASN A 28 -15.29 11.35 -28.70
C ASN A 28 -16.10 12.12 -29.76
N GLN A 29 -15.45 12.83 -30.68
CA GLN A 29 -16.10 13.53 -31.78
C GLN A 29 -16.79 12.56 -32.75
N SER A 30 -16.09 11.52 -33.21
CA SER A 30 -16.66 10.50 -34.11
C SER A 30 -17.87 9.78 -33.50
N LEU A 31 -17.83 9.46 -32.21
CA LEU A 31 -18.97 8.87 -31.49
C LEU A 31 -20.10 9.88 -31.24
N SER A 32 -19.79 11.17 -31.02
CA SER A 32 -20.80 12.22 -30.82
C SER A 32 -21.63 12.48 -32.08
N HIS A 33 -21.04 12.35 -33.28
CA HIS A 33 -21.78 12.47 -34.54
C HIS A 33 -22.89 11.40 -34.73
N GLY A 34 -22.85 10.29 -33.97
CA GLY A 34 -23.89 9.25 -33.97
C GLY A 34 -24.89 9.32 -32.81
N LYS A 35 -24.72 10.21 -31.83
CA LYS A 35 -25.55 10.25 -30.61
C LYS A 35 -26.75 11.20 -30.75
N THR A 36 -27.94 10.70 -30.44
CA THR A 36 -29.15 11.52 -30.21
C THR A 36 -29.30 12.01 -28.77
N SER A 37 -28.43 11.55 -27.86
CA SER A 37 -28.45 11.89 -26.43
C SER A 37 -27.26 12.77 -26.06
N ASN A 38 -27.54 13.88 -25.39
CA ASN A 38 -26.57 14.91 -25.02
C ASN A 38 -25.82 14.56 -23.72
N ALA A 39 -25.41 13.30 -23.58
CA ALA A 39 -24.74 12.74 -22.40
C ALA A 39 -23.23 12.54 -22.67
N PRO A 40 -22.35 13.00 -21.74
CA PRO A 40 -20.90 12.94 -21.93
C PRO A 40 -20.44 11.49 -22.03
N SER A 41 -19.37 11.26 -22.78
CA SER A 41 -18.80 9.93 -22.92
C SER A 41 -18.01 9.53 -21.67
N VAL A 42 -18.11 8.26 -21.26
CA VAL A 42 -17.47 7.77 -20.04
C VAL A 42 -16.27 6.90 -20.39
N LEU A 43 -15.09 7.23 -19.87
CA LEU A 43 -13.90 6.37 -19.91
C LEU A 43 -13.68 5.74 -18.53
N VAL A 44 -13.45 4.43 -18.50
CA VAL A 44 -13.16 3.71 -17.26
C VAL A 44 -11.65 3.55 -17.09
N VAL A 45 -11.14 3.84 -15.89
CA VAL A 45 -9.71 3.90 -15.60
C VAL A 45 -9.37 2.95 -14.45
N ASP A 46 -8.41 2.05 -14.70
CA ASP A 46 -7.75 1.28 -13.66
C ASP A 46 -6.73 2.18 -12.95
N ALA A 47 -6.98 2.49 -11.67
CA ALA A 47 -6.19 3.45 -10.91
C ALA A 47 -4.73 3.03 -10.73
N MET A 48 -4.49 1.74 -10.51
CA MET A 48 -3.16 1.22 -10.17
C MET A 48 -2.34 0.95 -11.44
N SER A 49 -2.97 0.43 -12.50
CA SER A 49 -2.38 0.40 -13.85
C SER A 49 -1.97 1.79 -14.35
N CYS A 50 -2.64 2.85 -13.90
CA CYS A 50 -2.34 4.23 -14.29
C CYS A 50 -1.41 4.98 -13.31
N LEU A 51 -0.95 4.35 -12.22
CA LEU A 51 -0.24 5.00 -11.11
C LEU A 51 0.91 5.90 -11.57
N LYS A 52 1.68 5.48 -12.58
CA LYS A 52 2.83 6.24 -13.12
C LYS A 52 2.48 7.65 -13.64
N HIS A 53 1.22 7.93 -13.97
CA HIS A 53 0.75 9.24 -14.46
C HIS A 53 0.36 10.20 -13.32
N PHE A 54 0.01 9.65 -12.16
CA PHE A 54 -0.33 10.43 -10.96
C PHE A 54 0.87 10.59 -10.04
N TYR A 55 1.70 9.55 -9.95
CA TYR A 55 2.83 9.45 -9.03
C TYR A 55 4.03 8.74 -9.68
N ALA A 56 4.78 9.50 -10.47
CA ALA A 56 5.90 9.01 -11.27
C ALA A 56 7.20 8.80 -10.45
N SER A 57 8.09 7.96 -10.95
CA SER A 57 9.37 7.59 -10.32
C SER A 57 10.44 8.70 -10.31
N ASN A 58 10.12 9.88 -10.86
CA ASN A 58 10.92 11.11 -10.75
C ASN A 58 10.50 12.02 -9.58
N THR A 59 9.48 11.65 -8.80
CA THR A 59 9.13 12.33 -7.54
C THR A 59 10.12 11.95 -6.43
N ASP A 60 10.32 12.81 -5.43
CA ASP A 60 11.19 12.51 -4.27
C ASP A 60 10.46 11.62 -3.25
N TRP A 61 10.05 10.42 -3.68
CA TRP A 61 9.09 9.56 -2.99
C TRP A 61 9.59 8.92 -1.69
N VAL A 62 10.91 8.68 -1.57
CA VAL A 62 11.53 7.89 -0.48
C VAL A 62 11.27 8.46 0.91
N CYS A 63 10.95 9.76 1.00
CA CYS A 63 10.75 10.48 2.25
C CYS A 63 9.29 10.44 2.73
N GLY A 64 8.54 9.39 2.41
CA GLY A 64 7.11 9.27 2.75
C GLY A 64 6.15 10.00 1.79
N GLY A 65 6.60 10.34 0.57
CA GLY A 65 5.76 10.82 -0.52
C GLY A 65 5.54 12.33 -0.63
N GLN A 66 5.29 12.79 -1.87
CA GLN A 66 4.88 14.18 -2.20
C GLN A 66 3.39 14.23 -2.54
N TRP A 67 2.55 14.41 -1.54
CA TRP A 67 1.10 14.25 -1.66
C TRP A 67 0.42 15.40 -2.42
N ASN A 68 1.01 16.59 -2.40
CA ASN A 68 0.54 17.74 -3.18
C ASN A 68 0.88 17.60 -4.68
N GLU A 69 2.00 16.97 -5.02
CA GLU A 69 2.36 16.63 -6.40
C GLU A 69 1.36 15.61 -6.99
N LEU A 70 1.03 14.56 -6.23
CA LEU A 70 -0.01 13.59 -6.60
C LEU A 70 -1.34 14.28 -6.89
N LEU A 71 -1.81 15.12 -5.96
CA LEU A 71 -3.08 15.83 -6.07
C LEU A 71 -3.12 16.75 -7.32
N ARG A 72 -2.01 17.41 -7.65
CA ARG A 72 -1.88 18.22 -8.88
C ARG A 72 -1.92 17.38 -10.14
N ASN A 73 -1.32 16.20 -10.16
CA ASN A 73 -1.29 15.35 -11.35
C ASN A 73 -2.64 14.67 -11.61
N VAL A 74 -3.35 14.26 -10.56
CA VAL A 74 -4.77 13.87 -10.65
C VAL A 74 -5.62 15.03 -11.18
N GLU A 75 -5.45 16.24 -10.66
CA GLU A 75 -6.16 17.43 -11.15
C GLU A 75 -5.89 17.72 -12.65
N ASN A 76 -4.64 17.62 -13.09
CA ASN A 76 -4.26 17.81 -14.48
C ASN A 76 -4.87 16.73 -15.40
N PHE A 77 -4.84 15.47 -14.97
CA PHE A 77 -5.43 14.33 -15.68
C PHE A 77 -6.94 14.51 -15.88
N VAL A 78 -7.67 14.76 -14.78
CA VAL A 78 -9.13 14.94 -14.82
C VAL A 78 -9.54 16.14 -15.68
N LYS A 79 -8.76 17.24 -15.63
CA LYS A 79 -8.98 18.40 -16.50
C LYS A 79 -8.75 18.09 -17.98
N ALA A 80 -7.78 17.25 -18.33
CA ALA A 80 -7.47 16.92 -19.72
C ALA A 80 -8.63 16.16 -20.40
N PHE A 81 -9.25 15.21 -19.70
CA PHE A 81 -10.42 14.46 -20.21
C PHE A 81 -11.71 15.30 -20.20
N ARG A 82 -11.98 16.06 -19.13
CA ARG A 82 -13.16 16.95 -19.10
C ARG A 82 -13.11 18.08 -20.14
N GLN A 83 -11.93 18.50 -20.57
CA GLN A 83 -11.78 19.48 -21.66
C GLN A 83 -12.18 18.94 -23.06
N ILE A 84 -12.32 17.61 -23.20
CA ILE A 84 -12.75 16.95 -24.43
C ILE A 84 -14.11 16.23 -24.27
N ASP A 85 -14.91 16.64 -23.29
CA ASP A 85 -16.22 16.08 -22.91
C ASP A 85 -16.21 14.56 -22.62
N ILE A 86 -15.15 14.12 -21.94
CA ILE A 86 -15.04 12.77 -21.38
C ILE A 86 -15.08 12.87 -19.85
N GLU A 87 -16.05 12.18 -19.24
CA GLU A 87 -16.11 11.96 -17.80
C GLU A 87 -15.41 10.63 -17.43
N LEU A 88 -14.90 10.58 -16.21
CA LEU A 88 -14.07 9.47 -15.72
C LEU A 88 -14.79 8.67 -14.64
N VAL A 89 -14.65 7.34 -14.71
CA VAL A 89 -14.95 6.42 -13.61
C VAL A 89 -13.66 5.66 -13.28
N VAL A 90 -13.21 5.75 -12.04
CA VAL A 90 -11.92 5.20 -11.60
C VAL A 90 -12.14 4.01 -10.68
N PHE A 91 -11.60 2.85 -11.05
CA PHE A 91 -11.68 1.63 -10.26
C PHE A 91 -10.37 1.36 -9.51
N PHE A 92 -10.50 0.92 -8.27
CA PHE A 92 -9.43 0.44 -7.41
C PHE A 92 -9.66 -1.03 -7.08
N ASP A 93 -8.59 -1.80 -7.01
CA ASP A 93 -8.65 -3.16 -6.47
C ASP A 93 -9.03 -3.09 -4.98
N GLY A 94 -10.20 -3.63 -4.65
CA GLY A 94 -10.62 -3.86 -3.27
C GLY A 94 -10.49 -5.33 -2.84
N GLU A 95 -10.01 -6.20 -3.72
CA GLU A 95 -10.10 -7.63 -3.55
C GLU A 95 -8.99 -8.20 -2.64
N GLN A 96 -9.40 -9.09 -1.75
CA GLN A 96 -8.52 -10.12 -1.19
C GLN A 96 -9.11 -11.48 -1.53
N ASP A 97 -8.84 -12.02 -2.72
CA ASP A 97 -9.02 -13.45 -2.98
C ASP A 97 -7.88 -14.18 -2.27
N THR A 98 -8.22 -15.09 -1.36
CA THR A 98 -7.25 -15.89 -0.60
C THR A 98 -6.45 -16.82 -1.53
N ALA A 99 -6.94 -17.15 -2.74
CA ALA A 99 -6.13 -17.83 -3.75
C ALA A 99 -4.99 -16.94 -4.32
N LYS A 100 -5.16 -15.62 -4.31
CA LYS A 100 -4.16 -14.62 -4.73
C LYS A 100 -3.18 -14.24 -3.60
N ILE A 101 -3.09 -15.04 -2.52
CA ILE A 101 -2.18 -14.75 -1.41
C ILE A 101 -0.72 -15.12 -1.73
N GLN A 102 -0.46 -16.22 -2.43
CA GLN A 102 0.90 -16.71 -2.69
C GLN A 102 1.66 -15.78 -3.65
N SER A 103 1.01 -15.32 -4.72
CA SER A 103 1.59 -14.31 -5.62
C SER A 103 1.88 -12.98 -4.91
N TRP A 104 1.05 -12.57 -3.95
CA TRP A 104 1.29 -11.38 -3.14
C TRP A 104 2.46 -11.57 -2.15
N ILE A 105 2.61 -12.76 -1.58
CA ILE A 105 3.78 -13.11 -0.74
C ILE A 105 5.08 -13.02 -1.54
N GLN A 106 5.07 -13.49 -2.80
CA GLN A 106 6.22 -13.42 -3.71
C GLN A 106 6.58 -11.97 -4.09
N GLU A 107 5.60 -11.18 -4.54
CA GLU A 107 5.77 -9.74 -4.85
C GLU A 107 6.37 -8.97 -3.66
N GLU A 108 5.92 -9.28 -2.44
CA GLU A 108 6.41 -8.59 -1.23
C GLU A 108 7.70 -9.19 -0.63
N GLU A 109 8.17 -10.34 -1.10
CA GLU A 109 9.54 -10.80 -0.90
C GLU A 109 10.51 -9.97 -1.76
N GLU A 110 10.15 -9.71 -3.02
CA GLU A 110 10.89 -8.83 -3.93
C GLU A 110 10.92 -7.39 -3.40
N TYR A 111 9.79 -6.86 -2.93
CA TYR A 111 9.78 -5.53 -2.27
C TYR A 111 10.69 -5.47 -1.04
N ARG A 112 10.82 -6.56 -0.28
CA ARG A 112 11.71 -6.59 0.91
C ARG A 112 13.18 -6.55 0.53
N GLN A 113 13.56 -7.21 -0.56
CA GLN A 113 14.91 -7.11 -1.14
C GLN A 113 15.16 -5.70 -1.70
N LEU A 114 14.19 -5.11 -2.39
CA LEU A 114 14.25 -3.75 -2.90
C LEU A 114 14.37 -2.70 -1.77
N VAL A 115 13.64 -2.86 -0.66
CA VAL A 115 13.77 -2.01 0.55
C VAL A 115 15.21 -2.01 1.07
N HIS A 116 15.87 -3.16 1.16
CA HIS A 116 17.28 -3.25 1.58
C HIS A 116 18.21 -2.50 0.62
N GLN A 117 17.99 -2.63 -0.70
CA GLN A 117 18.76 -1.87 -1.71
C GLN A 117 18.56 -0.36 -1.60
N ILE A 118 17.32 0.09 -1.37
CA ILE A 118 16.97 1.51 -1.18
C ILE A 118 17.63 2.07 0.08
N LEU A 119 17.48 1.41 1.23
CA LEU A 119 18.02 1.88 2.50
C LEU A 119 19.56 1.88 2.49
N SER A 120 20.19 0.87 1.86
CA SER A 120 21.64 0.84 1.64
C SER A 120 22.11 1.99 0.74
N HIS A 121 21.42 2.28 -0.38
CA HIS A 121 21.72 3.44 -1.23
C HIS A 121 21.66 4.76 -0.47
N VAL A 122 20.57 4.99 0.28
CA VAL A 122 20.41 6.24 1.06
C VAL A 122 21.44 6.31 2.20
N HIS A 123 21.80 5.20 2.82
CA HIS A 123 22.84 5.19 3.86
C HIS A 123 24.23 5.54 3.33
N ASN A 124 24.62 4.91 2.21
CA ASN A 124 25.97 5.05 1.66
C ASN A 124 26.18 6.35 0.86
N THR A 125 25.12 6.92 0.26
CA THR A 125 25.21 8.11 -0.59
C THR A 125 24.59 9.36 0.02
N ALA A 126 23.65 9.22 0.96
CA ALA A 126 22.75 10.28 1.42
C ALA A 126 22.01 11.05 0.29
N THR A 127 21.77 10.39 -0.85
CA THR A 127 21.01 10.92 -1.99
C THR A 127 19.68 10.20 -2.20
N PHE A 128 18.82 10.76 -3.06
CA PHE A 128 17.61 10.08 -3.51
C PHE A 128 17.94 8.82 -4.33
N PRO A 129 17.18 7.71 -4.18
CA PRO A 129 17.40 6.50 -4.98
C PRO A 129 17.17 6.73 -6.48
N PRO A 130 17.89 6.00 -7.36
CA PRO A 130 17.67 6.06 -8.80
C PRO A 130 16.29 5.52 -9.18
N LYS A 131 15.70 6.02 -10.28
CA LYS A 131 14.33 5.70 -10.76
C LYS A 131 13.98 4.20 -10.81
N ARG A 132 14.97 3.33 -11.06
CA ARG A 132 14.80 1.86 -11.11
C ARG A 132 14.48 1.24 -9.74
N HIS A 133 14.81 1.90 -8.63
CA HIS A 133 14.48 1.47 -7.28
C HIS A 133 13.17 2.12 -6.78
N PHE A 134 12.24 2.44 -7.68
CA PHE A 134 10.97 3.09 -7.30
C PHE A 134 10.17 2.20 -6.35
N PHE A 135 9.77 2.75 -5.22
CA PHE A 135 8.92 2.10 -4.24
C PHE A 135 7.75 3.03 -3.89
N ALA A 136 6.51 2.56 -4.08
CA ALA A 136 5.34 3.38 -3.85
C ALA A 136 5.14 3.66 -2.35
N PRO A 137 5.03 4.93 -1.90
CA PRO A 137 4.83 5.26 -0.49
C PRO A 137 3.57 4.60 0.10
N LYS A 138 3.58 4.25 1.39
CA LYS A 138 2.37 3.69 2.02
C LYS A 138 1.28 4.78 2.15
N SER A 139 0.03 4.34 2.23
CA SER A 139 -1.19 5.07 1.88
C SER A 139 -1.43 5.39 0.39
N ILE A 140 -0.52 5.09 -0.57
CA ILE A 140 -0.66 5.55 -1.98
C ILE A 140 -2.03 5.30 -2.63
N SER A 141 -2.60 4.09 -2.47
CA SER A 141 -3.92 3.73 -3.02
C SER A 141 -5.04 4.58 -2.40
N THR A 142 -5.12 4.61 -1.06
CA THR A 142 -6.09 5.43 -0.33
C THR A 142 -5.90 6.94 -0.61
N CYS A 143 -4.67 7.44 -0.75
CA CYS A 143 -4.40 8.82 -1.15
C CYS A 143 -4.91 9.12 -2.56
N LEU A 144 -4.68 8.21 -3.52
CA LEU A 144 -5.14 8.36 -4.90
C LEU A 144 -6.67 8.29 -4.99
N ARG A 145 -7.31 7.38 -4.25
CA ARG A 145 -8.77 7.25 -4.08
C ARG A 145 -9.40 8.55 -3.57
N LEU A 146 -8.82 9.14 -2.52
CA LEU A 146 -9.25 10.43 -1.97
C LEU A 146 -8.93 11.60 -2.92
N ALA A 147 -7.86 11.53 -3.71
CA ALA A 147 -7.49 12.59 -4.65
C ALA A 147 -8.48 12.66 -5.83
N PHE A 148 -8.89 11.53 -6.40
CA PHE A 148 -9.96 11.49 -7.40
C PHE A 148 -11.30 11.97 -6.83
N ARG A 149 -11.65 11.53 -5.61
CA ARG A 149 -12.83 12.01 -4.88
C ARG A 149 -12.82 13.54 -4.69
N SER A 150 -11.66 14.15 -4.50
CA SER A 150 -11.49 15.62 -4.39
C SER A 150 -11.72 16.40 -5.68
N ARG A 151 -11.84 15.71 -6.81
CA ARG A 151 -12.07 16.28 -8.15
C ARG A 151 -13.39 15.83 -8.76
N ASP A 152 -14.34 15.43 -7.93
CA ASP A 152 -15.71 15.08 -8.32
C ASP A 152 -15.73 13.97 -9.39
N VAL A 153 -14.77 13.04 -9.33
CA VAL A 153 -14.69 11.85 -10.17
C VAL A 153 -15.42 10.70 -9.47
N VAL A 154 -16.12 9.87 -10.25
CA VAL A 154 -16.76 8.67 -9.71
C VAL A 154 -15.66 7.64 -9.40
N VAL A 155 -15.58 7.21 -8.15
CA VAL A 155 -14.59 6.24 -7.69
C VAL A 155 -15.28 4.97 -7.21
N CYS A 156 -14.79 3.82 -7.64
CA CYS A 156 -15.27 2.50 -7.30
C CYS A 156 -14.15 1.67 -6.65
N SER A 157 -14.49 0.79 -5.71
CA SER A 157 -13.56 -0.24 -5.19
C SER A 157 -14.21 -1.62 -5.33
N THR A 158 -13.49 -2.57 -5.92
CA THR A 158 -14.08 -3.87 -6.31
C THR A 158 -14.29 -4.83 -5.15
N VAL A 159 -15.25 -5.75 -5.29
CA VAL A 159 -15.60 -6.73 -4.25
C VAL A 159 -14.98 -8.08 -4.57
N GLY A 160 -15.11 -8.52 -5.83
CA GLY A 160 -14.35 -9.58 -6.45
C GLY A 160 -13.32 -9.04 -7.46
N ASP A 161 -13.06 -9.81 -8.51
CA ASP A 161 -11.97 -9.55 -9.46
C ASP A 161 -12.10 -8.22 -10.21
N LEU A 162 -11.05 -7.40 -10.09
CA LEU A 162 -10.94 -6.07 -10.68
C LEU A 162 -11.28 -6.05 -12.19
N HIS A 163 -10.71 -6.98 -12.95
CA HIS A 163 -10.76 -6.97 -14.41
C HIS A 163 -12.14 -7.41 -14.89
N LYS A 164 -12.69 -8.48 -14.30
CA LYS A 164 -14.07 -8.92 -14.56
C LYS A 164 -15.09 -7.82 -14.24
N GLU A 165 -14.97 -7.16 -13.08
CA GLU A 165 -15.92 -6.12 -12.67
C GLU A 165 -15.83 -4.86 -13.54
N ILE A 166 -14.62 -4.41 -13.91
CA ILE A 166 -14.42 -3.29 -14.85
C ILE A 166 -15.02 -3.59 -16.22
N ILE A 167 -14.78 -4.79 -16.77
CA ILE A 167 -15.32 -5.19 -18.09
C ILE A 167 -16.85 -5.28 -18.05
N ASN A 168 -17.41 -5.86 -16.99
CA ASN A 168 -18.86 -5.94 -16.78
C ASN A 168 -19.50 -4.55 -16.64
N TYR A 169 -18.86 -3.62 -15.91
CA TYR A 169 -19.29 -2.22 -15.83
C TYR A 169 -19.28 -1.54 -17.20
N CYS A 170 -18.22 -1.71 -18.00
CA CYS A 170 -18.14 -1.16 -19.35
C CYS A 170 -19.25 -1.70 -20.27
N LYS A 171 -19.50 -3.02 -20.23
CA LYS A 171 -20.55 -3.69 -20.99
C LYS A 171 -21.96 -3.25 -20.57
N ARG A 172 -22.19 -2.97 -19.28
CA ARG A 172 -23.48 -2.47 -18.74
C ARG A 172 -23.75 -1.00 -19.07
N HIS A 173 -22.72 -0.16 -19.11
CA HIS A 173 -22.89 1.30 -19.20
C HIS A 173 -22.47 1.92 -20.55
N SER A 174 -22.12 1.09 -21.54
CA SER A 174 -21.71 1.54 -22.89
C SER A 174 -20.58 2.57 -22.87
N CYS A 175 -19.55 2.30 -22.05
CA CYS A 175 -18.39 3.17 -21.91
C CYS A 175 -17.53 3.19 -23.19
N LEU A 176 -16.69 4.22 -23.33
CA LEU A 176 -15.69 4.33 -24.41
C LEU A 176 -14.71 3.14 -24.42
N GLY A 177 -14.45 2.56 -23.25
CA GLY A 177 -13.53 1.46 -23.04
C GLY A 177 -12.79 1.60 -21.71
N ILE A 178 -11.71 0.84 -21.59
CA ILE A 178 -10.89 0.70 -20.37
C ILE A 178 -9.49 1.24 -20.63
N LEU A 179 -8.98 2.07 -19.73
CA LEU A 179 -7.59 2.52 -19.71
C LEU A 179 -6.83 1.80 -18.59
N GLY A 180 -5.83 0.99 -18.95
CA GLY A 180 -5.08 0.14 -18.01
C GLY A 180 -3.80 -0.48 -18.59
N TYR A 181 -3.13 -1.34 -17.82
CA TYR A 181 -1.94 -2.10 -18.22
C TYR A 181 -2.01 -3.49 -17.59
N HIS A 182 -2.91 -4.32 -18.12
CA HIS A 182 -3.09 -5.69 -17.66
C HIS A 182 -3.53 -6.60 -18.81
N SER A 183 -2.95 -7.80 -18.88
CA SER A 183 -3.19 -8.76 -19.94
C SER A 183 -4.61 -9.35 -19.91
N ASP A 184 -5.27 -9.41 -18.76
CA ASP A 184 -6.65 -9.91 -18.66
C ASP A 184 -7.66 -9.06 -19.46
N TYR A 185 -7.38 -7.77 -19.69
CA TYR A 185 -8.22 -6.91 -20.56
C TYR A 185 -8.18 -7.35 -22.04
N LEU A 186 -7.11 -8.05 -22.48
CA LEU A 186 -7.03 -8.63 -23.82
C LEU A 186 -7.79 -9.97 -23.92
N LEU A 187 -7.88 -10.71 -22.80
CA LEU A 187 -8.36 -12.09 -22.75
C LEU A 187 -9.88 -12.17 -22.47
N LEU A 188 -10.38 -11.33 -21.56
CA LEU A 188 -11.77 -11.33 -21.06
C LEU A 188 -12.74 -10.52 -21.96
N ASP A 189 -12.42 -10.37 -23.25
CA ASP A 189 -13.27 -9.70 -24.25
C ASP A 189 -13.71 -8.27 -23.83
N ALA A 190 -12.73 -7.39 -23.59
CA ALA A 190 -13.01 -5.97 -23.36
C ALA A 190 -13.50 -5.27 -24.65
N MET A 191 -14.59 -4.50 -24.57
CA MET A 191 -15.19 -3.81 -25.74
C MET A 191 -14.23 -2.84 -26.45
N SER A 192 -13.33 -2.21 -25.69
CA SER A 192 -12.20 -1.42 -26.18
C SER A 192 -11.20 -1.25 -25.03
N TYR A 193 -9.93 -1.53 -25.29
CA TYR A 193 -8.86 -1.48 -24.31
C TYR A 193 -7.75 -0.55 -24.79
N TYR A 194 -7.35 0.37 -23.92
CA TYR A 194 -6.38 1.44 -24.15
C TYR A 194 -5.19 1.28 -23.21
N SER A 195 -3.98 1.30 -23.76
CA SER A 195 -2.75 1.08 -23.01
C SER A 195 -2.36 2.30 -22.17
N SER A 196 -2.34 2.15 -20.83
CA SER A 196 -1.80 3.16 -19.91
C SER A 196 -0.28 3.29 -20.04
N SER A 197 0.42 2.28 -20.58
CA SER A 197 1.86 2.40 -20.84
C SER A 197 2.15 3.47 -21.89
N HIS A 198 1.31 3.54 -22.94
CA HIS A 198 1.43 4.45 -24.08
C HIS A 198 0.65 5.78 -23.95
N LEU A 199 -0.14 5.97 -22.88
CA LEU A 199 -0.89 7.20 -22.63
C LEU A 199 0.02 8.45 -22.58
N LYS A 200 -0.28 9.45 -23.40
CA LYS A 200 0.38 10.77 -23.45
C LYS A 200 -0.67 11.87 -23.22
N ILE A 201 -0.50 12.65 -22.15
CA ILE A 201 -1.46 13.70 -21.76
C ILE A 201 -0.98 15.05 -22.27
N VAL A 202 -1.68 15.63 -23.24
CA VAL A 202 -1.29 16.89 -23.88
C VAL A 202 -2.09 18.05 -23.28
N LYS A 203 -1.43 18.87 -22.45
CA LYS A 203 -2.05 20.01 -21.75
C LYS A 203 -2.86 20.88 -22.71
N ARG A 204 -4.17 21.00 -22.47
CA ARG A 204 -5.18 21.75 -23.26
C ARG A 204 -5.56 21.17 -24.64
N CYS A 205 -4.98 20.06 -25.08
CA CYS A 205 -5.33 19.42 -26.36
C CYS A 205 -6.12 18.11 -26.18
N GLY A 206 -5.91 17.39 -25.08
CA GLY A 206 -6.57 16.11 -24.78
C GLY A 206 -5.58 15.08 -24.27
N ALA A 207 -5.77 13.82 -24.65
CA ALA A 207 -4.82 12.74 -24.43
C ALA A 207 -4.83 11.79 -25.62
N THR A 208 -3.67 11.19 -25.91
CA THR A 208 -3.53 10.08 -26.86
C THR A 208 -3.10 8.82 -26.12
N SER A 209 -3.43 7.65 -26.67
CA SER A 209 -3.05 6.33 -26.15
C SER A 209 -2.97 5.35 -27.32
N MET A 210 -2.69 4.08 -27.03
CA MET A 210 -2.69 3.00 -28.00
C MET A 210 -3.87 2.07 -27.71
N ARG A 211 -4.74 1.83 -28.69
CA ARG A 211 -5.87 0.89 -28.61
C ARG A 211 -5.45 -0.49 -29.12
N PHE A 212 -5.81 -1.55 -28.40
CA PHE A 212 -5.63 -2.93 -28.86
C PHE A 212 -6.80 -3.46 -29.69
N ASN A 213 -6.50 -4.38 -30.62
CA ASN A 213 -7.46 -5.05 -31.48
C ASN A 213 -7.37 -6.59 -31.28
N THR A 214 -8.12 -7.11 -30.32
CA THR A 214 -8.08 -8.52 -29.89
C THR A 214 -8.39 -9.51 -31.02
N ASP A 215 -9.31 -9.17 -31.92
CA ASP A 215 -9.63 -10.03 -33.08
C ASP A 215 -8.48 -10.14 -34.09
N VAL A 216 -7.60 -9.14 -34.18
CA VAL A 216 -6.38 -9.23 -35.01
C VAL A 216 -5.30 -10.02 -34.27
N ILE A 217 -5.10 -9.75 -32.98
CA ILE A 217 -4.11 -10.43 -32.12
C ILE A 217 -4.31 -11.96 -32.14
N PHE A 218 -5.53 -12.44 -31.90
CA PHE A 218 -5.77 -13.89 -31.85
C PHE A 218 -5.85 -14.55 -33.24
N ARG A 219 -6.17 -13.77 -34.28
CA ARG A 219 -6.04 -14.21 -35.68
C ARG A 219 -4.58 -14.40 -36.09
N GLU A 220 -3.67 -13.53 -35.65
CA GLU A 220 -2.22 -13.70 -35.86
C GLU A 220 -1.62 -14.86 -35.07
N LEU A 221 -2.23 -15.23 -33.94
CA LEU A 221 -1.88 -16.42 -33.16
C LEU A 221 -2.56 -17.70 -33.66
N GLU A 222 -3.40 -17.63 -34.70
CA GLU A 222 -4.21 -18.73 -35.22
C GLU A 222 -5.09 -19.42 -34.15
N LEU A 223 -5.59 -18.64 -33.18
CA LEU A 223 -6.43 -19.12 -32.07
C LEU A 223 -7.88 -18.65 -32.22
N ASP A 224 -8.82 -19.58 -32.03
CA ASP A 224 -10.24 -19.26 -31.90
C ASP A 224 -10.61 -18.80 -30.47
N ARG A 225 -11.64 -17.96 -30.37
CA ARG A 225 -12.17 -17.42 -29.10
C ARG A 225 -12.56 -18.52 -28.10
N SER A 226 -13.02 -19.69 -28.54
CA SER A 226 -13.34 -20.82 -27.64
C SER A 226 -12.12 -21.42 -26.92
N ARG A 227 -10.91 -21.23 -27.47
CA ARG A 227 -9.68 -21.82 -26.93
C ARG A 227 -8.88 -20.88 -26.03
N LEU A 228 -9.30 -19.61 -25.94
CA LEU A 228 -8.59 -18.58 -25.16
C LEU A 228 -8.53 -18.88 -23.67
N ALA A 229 -9.53 -19.53 -23.08
CA ALA A 229 -9.51 -19.88 -21.66
C ALA A 229 -8.39 -20.90 -21.32
N LEU A 230 -8.24 -21.94 -22.14
CA LEU A 230 -7.18 -22.95 -21.99
C LEU A 230 -5.79 -22.35 -22.31
N PHE A 231 -5.68 -21.55 -23.37
CA PHE A 231 -4.47 -20.80 -23.70
C PHE A 231 -4.02 -19.90 -22.53
N SER A 232 -4.95 -19.13 -21.96
CA SER A 232 -4.69 -18.26 -20.80
C SER A 232 -4.23 -19.02 -19.56
N THR A 233 -4.72 -20.26 -19.42
CA THR A 233 -4.37 -21.15 -18.31
C THR A 233 -3.00 -21.80 -18.47
N LEU A 234 -2.55 -22.05 -19.71
CA LEU A 234 -1.28 -22.74 -19.99
C LEU A 234 -0.07 -21.82 -20.23
N LEU A 235 -0.27 -20.51 -20.35
CA LEU A 235 0.84 -19.54 -20.30
C LEU A 235 1.32 -19.29 -18.86
N GLY A 236 0.38 -19.24 -17.91
CA GLY A 236 0.67 -19.01 -16.48
C GLY A 236 -0.14 -17.85 -15.89
N ASN A 237 -0.67 -18.04 -14.69
CA ASN A 237 -1.45 -17.03 -13.96
C ASN A 237 -1.50 -17.36 -12.45
N SER A 238 -2.27 -16.61 -11.66
CA SER A 238 -2.36 -16.80 -10.20
C SER A 238 -2.84 -18.18 -9.75
N PHE A 239 -3.59 -18.92 -10.57
CA PHE A 239 -4.10 -20.24 -10.22
C PHE A 239 -3.11 -21.35 -10.56
N LEU A 240 -2.31 -21.16 -11.62
CA LEU A 240 -1.23 -22.02 -12.08
C LEU A 240 0.02 -21.17 -12.41
N PRO A 241 0.97 -21.01 -11.48
CA PRO A 241 2.16 -20.19 -11.68
C PRO A 241 3.06 -20.71 -12.80
N GLU A 242 3.81 -19.80 -13.45
CA GLU A 242 4.77 -20.14 -14.52
C GLU A 242 5.83 -21.15 -14.06
N GLU A 243 6.24 -21.09 -12.79
CA GLU A 243 7.16 -22.06 -12.16
C GLU A 243 6.68 -23.51 -12.30
N TRP A 244 5.37 -23.76 -12.19
CA TRP A 244 4.77 -25.09 -12.31
C TRP A 244 4.64 -25.54 -13.77
N LEU A 245 4.52 -24.58 -14.69
CA LEU A 245 4.42 -24.81 -16.13
C LEU A 245 5.79 -24.83 -16.84
N ALA A 246 6.87 -24.47 -16.14
CA ALA A 246 8.22 -24.37 -16.70
C ALA A 246 8.67 -25.64 -17.44
N GLN A 247 8.45 -26.83 -16.87
CA GLN A 247 8.81 -28.10 -17.51
C GLN A 247 7.98 -28.35 -18.78
N PHE A 248 6.71 -27.97 -18.79
CA PHE A 248 5.85 -28.04 -19.96
C PHE A 248 6.32 -27.07 -21.05
N HIS A 249 6.59 -25.80 -20.72
CA HIS A 249 7.09 -24.78 -21.65
C HIS A 249 8.41 -25.21 -22.30
N TRP A 250 9.36 -25.76 -21.54
CA TRP A 250 10.58 -26.36 -22.09
C TRP A 250 10.27 -27.58 -23.00
N SER A 251 9.30 -28.42 -22.65
CA SER A 251 8.94 -29.59 -23.45
C SER A 251 8.33 -29.25 -24.82
N LEU A 252 7.68 -28.09 -24.96
CA LEU A 252 7.11 -27.61 -26.23
C LEU A 252 8.17 -27.17 -27.24
N LEU A 253 9.36 -26.76 -26.78
CA LEU A 253 10.47 -26.31 -27.62
C LEU A 253 11.21 -27.48 -28.29
N GLY A 254 11.28 -28.62 -27.60
CA GLY A 254 12.02 -29.81 -28.04
C GLY A 254 13.54 -29.73 -27.80
N PRO A 255 14.23 -30.89 -27.82
CA PRO A 255 15.66 -30.99 -27.46
C PRO A 255 16.60 -30.33 -28.49
N ASP A 256 16.17 -30.23 -29.75
CA ASP A 256 16.96 -29.65 -30.84
C ASP A 256 16.92 -28.11 -30.90
N HIS A 257 16.08 -27.47 -30.07
CA HIS A 257 15.97 -26.02 -30.03
C HIS A 257 17.29 -25.38 -29.54
N PRO A 258 17.81 -24.30 -30.17
CA PRO A 258 19.11 -23.72 -29.79
C PRO A 258 19.19 -23.29 -28.33
N LEU A 259 18.05 -22.93 -27.71
CA LEU A 259 17.96 -22.53 -26.31
C LEU A 259 17.94 -23.72 -25.32
N ALA A 260 17.64 -24.96 -25.75
CA ALA A 260 17.62 -26.12 -24.86
C ALA A 260 19.00 -26.39 -24.22
N LYS A 261 20.08 -25.89 -24.84
CA LYS A 261 21.45 -25.95 -24.29
C LYS A 261 21.64 -25.08 -23.04
N LEU A 262 20.91 -23.98 -22.88
CA LEU A 262 20.98 -23.17 -21.65
C LEU A 262 20.41 -23.94 -20.44
N GLN A 263 19.33 -24.70 -20.65
CA GLN A 263 18.69 -25.51 -19.60
C GLN A 263 19.66 -26.49 -18.93
N ALA A 264 20.65 -27.00 -19.69
CA ALA A 264 21.65 -27.94 -19.19
C ALA A 264 22.89 -27.29 -18.54
N GLN A 265 23.17 -26.00 -18.79
CA GLN A 265 24.41 -25.36 -18.31
C GLN A 265 24.30 -24.65 -16.96
N VAL A 266 23.10 -24.27 -16.50
CA VAL A 266 22.91 -23.51 -15.24
C VAL A 266 22.33 -24.41 -14.14
N GLY A 267 23.09 -25.43 -13.74
CA GLY A 267 22.69 -26.42 -12.74
C GLY A 267 22.54 -25.86 -11.31
N LYS A 268 21.42 -25.15 -11.04
CA LYS A 268 20.75 -24.87 -9.75
C LYS A 268 19.74 -23.69 -9.80
N GLN A 269 19.59 -23.00 -10.94
CA GLN A 269 18.54 -21.98 -11.09
C GLN A 269 17.46 -22.44 -12.07
N PHE A 270 16.19 -22.28 -11.68
CA PHE A 270 15.05 -22.42 -12.58
C PHE A 270 15.03 -21.22 -13.53
N ILE A 271 15.30 -21.46 -14.81
CA ILE A 271 15.24 -20.46 -15.87
C ILE A 271 14.06 -20.82 -16.78
N LEU A 272 13.12 -19.90 -16.94
CA LEU A 272 12.01 -20.00 -17.90
C LEU A 272 12.52 -19.72 -19.33
N PRO A 273 11.89 -20.30 -20.38
CA PRO A 273 12.24 -19.93 -21.74
C PRO A 273 11.84 -18.48 -22.07
N PRO A 274 12.42 -17.84 -23.10
CA PRO A 274 12.00 -16.52 -23.54
C PRO A 274 10.51 -16.48 -23.88
N TYR A 275 9.81 -15.53 -23.25
CA TYR A 275 8.36 -15.52 -23.15
C TYR A 275 7.65 -15.39 -24.51
N ASP A 276 8.27 -14.72 -25.48
CA ASP A 276 7.79 -14.61 -26.86
C ASP A 276 7.72 -15.96 -27.59
N VAL A 277 8.67 -16.87 -27.29
CA VAL A 277 8.66 -18.24 -27.82
C VAL A 277 7.65 -19.09 -27.06
N VAL A 278 7.47 -18.89 -25.75
CA VAL A 278 6.43 -19.57 -24.95
C VAL A 278 5.05 -19.26 -25.50
N VAL A 279 4.72 -18.00 -25.76
CA VAL A 279 3.40 -17.59 -26.31
C VAL A 279 3.10 -18.31 -27.62
N ARG A 280 4.02 -18.27 -28.59
CA ARG A 280 3.82 -18.91 -29.90
C ARG A 280 3.74 -20.44 -29.79
N SER A 281 4.52 -21.06 -28.91
CA SER A 281 4.51 -22.51 -28.66
C SER A 281 3.23 -23.00 -27.97
N VAL A 282 2.74 -22.28 -26.96
CA VAL A 282 1.49 -22.63 -26.25
C VAL A 282 0.27 -22.36 -27.15
N ALA A 283 0.28 -21.29 -27.96
CA ALA A 283 -0.75 -21.06 -28.98
C ALA A 283 -0.83 -22.24 -29.96
N LYS A 284 0.31 -22.68 -30.51
CA LYS A 284 0.39 -23.87 -31.38
C LYS A 284 -0.15 -25.12 -30.69
N TYR A 285 0.30 -25.43 -29.48
CA TYR A 285 -0.18 -26.60 -28.74
C TYR A 285 -1.70 -26.57 -28.55
N VAL A 286 -2.25 -25.44 -28.07
CA VAL A 286 -3.69 -25.29 -27.82
C VAL A 286 -4.51 -25.32 -29.10
N ARG A 287 -3.99 -24.83 -30.22
CA ARG A 287 -4.63 -24.95 -31.55
C ARG A 287 -4.65 -26.40 -32.05
N ASP A 288 -3.55 -27.13 -31.88
CA ASP A 288 -3.37 -28.48 -32.43
C ASP A 288 -4.10 -29.58 -31.60
N LEU A 289 -4.71 -29.24 -30.45
CA LEU A 289 -5.55 -30.15 -29.64
C LEU A 289 -6.88 -30.53 -30.33
N VAL A 290 -7.22 -31.83 -30.32
CA VAL A 290 -8.47 -32.35 -30.92
C VAL A 290 -9.71 -31.99 -30.10
N ASP A 291 -9.66 -32.18 -28.78
CA ASP A 291 -10.67 -31.74 -27.82
C ASP A 291 -10.00 -30.90 -26.73
N ILE A 292 -10.68 -29.84 -26.31
CA ILE A 292 -10.28 -28.94 -25.22
C ILE A 292 -11.00 -29.26 -23.90
N SER A 293 -12.00 -30.16 -23.95
CA SER A 293 -12.83 -30.58 -22.81
C SER A 293 -12.16 -31.66 -21.96
N ASP A 294 -11.25 -32.46 -22.55
CA ASP A 294 -10.50 -33.50 -21.84
C ASP A 294 -9.34 -32.91 -21.02
N LEU A 295 -9.70 -32.29 -19.89
CA LEU A 295 -8.76 -31.71 -18.95
C LEU A 295 -7.84 -32.76 -18.30
N GLN A 296 -8.19 -34.05 -18.31
CA GLN A 296 -7.33 -35.12 -17.79
C GLN A 296 -6.21 -35.48 -18.78
N ALA A 297 -6.52 -35.64 -20.06
CA ALA A 297 -5.50 -35.84 -21.09
C ALA A 297 -4.55 -34.64 -21.20
N ILE A 298 -5.06 -33.41 -21.02
CA ILE A 298 -4.24 -32.19 -20.96
C ILE A 298 -3.34 -32.20 -19.72
N MET A 299 -3.87 -32.48 -18.52
CA MET A 299 -3.09 -32.59 -17.28
C MET A 299 -1.88 -33.51 -17.42
N VAL A 300 -2.10 -34.73 -17.93
CA VAL A 300 -1.05 -35.76 -18.07
C VAL A 300 0.04 -35.32 -19.04
N GLN A 301 -0.33 -34.66 -20.15
CA GLN A 301 0.63 -34.15 -21.14
C GLN A 301 1.48 -32.98 -20.63
N VAL A 302 0.90 -32.11 -19.81
CA VAL A 302 1.53 -30.91 -19.26
C VAL A 302 2.49 -31.27 -18.12
N PHE A 303 2.01 -31.96 -17.08
CA PHE A 303 2.78 -32.09 -15.83
C PHE A 303 3.79 -33.24 -15.81
N ARG A 304 3.46 -34.41 -16.38
CA ARG A 304 4.36 -35.59 -16.55
C ARG A 304 5.08 -36.09 -15.28
N SER A 305 4.74 -35.59 -14.09
CA SER A 305 5.45 -35.80 -12.82
C SER A 305 4.46 -36.20 -11.72
N PRO A 306 4.79 -37.19 -10.86
CA PRO A 306 3.90 -37.69 -9.81
C PRO A 306 3.95 -36.90 -8.49
N GLU A 307 4.73 -35.83 -8.40
CA GLU A 307 4.98 -35.13 -7.13
C GLU A 307 3.84 -34.19 -6.68
N THR A 308 2.86 -33.92 -7.55
CA THR A 308 1.67 -33.12 -7.22
C THR A 308 0.41 -34.00 -7.28
N THR A 309 -0.43 -33.93 -6.24
CA THR A 309 -1.69 -34.69 -6.22
C THR A 309 -2.61 -34.25 -7.36
N GLU A 310 -2.88 -35.15 -8.31
CA GLU A 310 -3.65 -34.90 -9.54
C GLU A 310 -4.94 -34.10 -9.31
N ALA A 311 -5.64 -34.39 -8.21
CA ALA A 311 -6.89 -33.72 -7.83
C ALA A 311 -6.75 -32.21 -7.54
N ASP A 312 -5.66 -31.75 -6.92
CA ASP A 312 -5.47 -30.31 -6.64
C ASP A 312 -5.09 -29.55 -7.92
N PHE A 313 -4.28 -30.17 -8.79
CA PHE A 313 -3.99 -29.58 -10.10
C PHE A 313 -5.25 -29.50 -10.98
N LEU A 314 -6.03 -30.59 -11.11
CA LEU A 314 -7.25 -30.60 -11.92
C LEU A 314 -8.25 -29.54 -11.43
N HIS A 315 -8.38 -29.35 -10.12
CA HIS A 315 -9.20 -28.29 -9.53
C HIS A 315 -8.66 -26.88 -9.85
N ARG A 316 -7.35 -26.64 -9.81
CA ARG A 316 -6.74 -25.36 -10.23
C ARG A 316 -6.91 -25.08 -11.72
N LEU A 317 -6.68 -26.09 -12.57
CA LEU A 317 -6.91 -26.04 -14.02
C LEU A 317 -8.37 -25.65 -14.31
N GLN A 318 -9.33 -26.33 -13.67
CA GLN A 318 -10.75 -26.01 -13.80
C GLN A 318 -11.09 -24.59 -13.30
N ARG A 319 -10.57 -24.15 -12.14
CA ARG A 319 -10.80 -22.78 -11.63
C ARG A 319 -10.19 -21.71 -12.52
N SER A 320 -9.01 -21.95 -13.10
CA SER A 320 -8.34 -21.03 -14.03
C SER A 320 -9.08 -20.94 -15.37
N ILE A 321 -9.52 -22.07 -15.92
CA ILE A 321 -10.37 -22.09 -17.13
C ILE A 321 -11.70 -21.39 -16.86
N GLN A 322 -12.38 -21.66 -15.74
CA GLN A 322 -13.60 -20.94 -15.33
C GLN A 322 -13.37 -19.44 -15.10
N HIS A 323 -12.17 -19.01 -14.72
CA HIS A 323 -11.84 -17.59 -14.65
C HIS A 323 -11.84 -16.95 -16.05
N TYR A 324 -11.23 -17.58 -17.06
CA TYR A 324 -11.15 -17.03 -18.41
C TYR A 324 -12.31 -17.42 -19.35
N SER A 325 -13.17 -18.37 -18.98
CA SER A 325 -14.41 -18.68 -19.69
C SER A 325 -15.41 -17.54 -19.55
N ASN A 326 -15.98 -17.14 -20.69
CA ASN A 326 -16.87 -15.98 -20.81
C ASN A 326 -18.35 -16.33 -20.52
N ASP A 327 -18.61 -17.39 -19.72
CA ASP A 327 -19.94 -17.89 -19.42
C ASP A 327 -20.71 -16.88 -18.54
N SER A 328 -21.77 -16.30 -19.10
CA SER A 328 -22.62 -15.30 -18.45
C SER A 328 -23.60 -15.90 -17.42
N SER A 329 -23.24 -17.02 -16.80
CA SER A 329 -24.07 -17.82 -15.89
C SER A 329 -23.55 -17.92 -14.44
N ASP A 330 -22.52 -17.16 -14.08
CA ASP A 330 -21.99 -17.02 -12.71
C ASP A 330 -22.95 -16.25 -11.75
N GLU A 331 -24.26 -16.43 -11.88
CA GLU A 331 -25.25 -16.12 -10.81
C GLU A 331 -25.49 -17.34 -9.89
N VAL A 332 -24.91 -18.52 -10.17
CA VAL A 332 -25.18 -19.75 -9.41
C VAL A 332 -23.90 -20.55 -9.09
N LYS A 333 -23.31 -20.31 -7.91
CA LYS A 333 -22.47 -21.31 -7.20
C LYS A 333 -22.67 -21.30 -5.69
N GLU A 334 -23.12 -22.45 -5.18
CA GLU A 334 -22.77 -23.03 -3.87
C GLU A 334 -22.78 -22.15 -2.60
N ASN A 335 -23.68 -21.17 -2.50
CA ASN A 335 -24.43 -20.89 -1.27
C ASN A 335 -25.75 -20.17 -1.62
N GLY A 336 -26.80 -20.42 -0.84
CA GLY A 336 -28.20 -20.12 -1.20
C GLY A 336 -28.66 -18.66 -1.12
N GLU A 337 -27.79 -17.69 -1.38
CA GLU A 337 -28.14 -16.26 -1.41
C GLU A 337 -27.80 -15.64 -2.77
N SER A 338 -28.81 -15.24 -3.53
CA SER A 338 -28.63 -14.53 -4.80
C SER A 338 -28.15 -13.10 -4.54
N GLU A 339 -26.84 -12.84 -4.70
CA GLU A 339 -26.31 -11.48 -4.64
C GLU A 339 -26.96 -10.61 -5.73
N SER A 340 -27.76 -9.62 -5.32
CA SER A 340 -28.26 -8.59 -6.24
C SER A 340 -27.08 -7.92 -6.95
N PRO A 341 -27.09 -7.78 -8.29
CA PRO A 341 -25.91 -7.37 -9.06
C PRO A 341 -25.33 -6.05 -8.54
N SER A 342 -23.99 -6.02 -8.40
CA SER A 342 -23.25 -4.88 -7.86
C SER A 342 -23.54 -3.59 -8.65
N ASN A 343 -24.29 -2.70 -8.02
CA ASN A 343 -24.72 -1.42 -8.57
C ASN A 343 -23.67 -0.35 -8.26
N TYR A 344 -22.51 -0.47 -8.92
CA TYR A 344 -21.47 0.56 -8.88
C TYR A 344 -22.02 1.93 -9.29
N PRO A 345 -21.54 3.03 -8.67
CA PRO A 345 -22.01 4.35 -9.01
C PRO A 345 -21.69 4.69 -10.48
N THR A 346 -22.59 5.45 -11.10
CA THR A 346 -22.43 6.05 -12.42
C THR A 346 -22.41 7.57 -12.31
N VAL A 347 -21.84 8.23 -13.33
CA VAL A 347 -21.78 9.70 -13.47
C VAL A 347 -23.17 10.36 -13.35
N SER A 348 -24.25 9.66 -13.74
CA SER A 348 -25.63 10.15 -13.63
C SER A 348 -26.26 9.93 -12.25
N THR A 349 -25.78 8.97 -11.46
CA THR A 349 -26.35 8.61 -10.14
C THR A 349 -25.66 9.31 -8.97
N VAL A 350 -24.42 9.78 -9.14
CA VAL A 350 -23.78 10.66 -8.16
C VAL A 350 -24.44 12.03 -8.29
N PRO A 351 -25.06 12.58 -7.23
CA PRO A 351 -25.59 13.93 -7.30
C PRO A 351 -24.43 14.90 -7.55
N LYS A 352 -24.59 15.85 -8.48
CA LYS A 352 -23.73 17.04 -8.55
C LYS A 352 -24.05 17.91 -7.33
N THR A 353 -23.50 17.52 -6.18
CA THR A 353 -23.76 18.18 -4.90
C THR A 353 -23.18 19.58 -4.90
N ASP A 354 -23.91 20.54 -4.35
CA ASP A 354 -23.43 21.89 -4.01
C ASP A 354 -22.43 21.85 -2.82
N VAL A 355 -21.41 21.00 -2.91
CA VAL A 355 -20.23 21.06 -2.04
C VAL A 355 -19.44 22.29 -2.45
N LEU A 356 -19.13 23.13 -1.47
CA LEU A 356 -18.31 24.33 -1.61
C LEU A 356 -17.10 24.08 -2.54
N SER A 357 -17.10 24.77 -3.68
CA SER A 357 -16.01 25.01 -4.63
C SER A 357 -14.73 24.20 -4.44
N SER A 358 -14.38 23.38 -5.44
CA SER A 358 -13.10 22.67 -5.59
C SER A 358 -11.91 23.57 -5.17
N PRO A 359 -10.85 23.01 -4.55
CA PRO A 359 -9.84 23.78 -3.82
C PRO A 359 -9.16 24.84 -4.70
N SER A 360 -9.64 26.08 -4.58
CA SER A 360 -9.05 27.27 -5.21
C SER A 360 -7.89 27.77 -4.34
N ASN A 361 -6.70 27.87 -4.93
CA ASN A 361 -5.40 28.23 -4.34
C ASN A 361 -5.47 29.28 -3.20
N GLY A 362 -5.73 28.83 -1.95
CA GLY A 362 -5.98 29.71 -0.81
C GLY A 362 -6.95 29.16 0.26
N THR A 363 -6.74 27.93 0.73
CA THR A 363 -7.57 27.30 1.78
C THR A 363 -7.17 27.79 3.18
N SER A 364 -7.69 28.94 3.61
CA SER A 364 -7.51 29.43 4.98
C SER A 364 -8.18 28.54 6.05
N GLU A 365 -7.68 28.57 7.29
CA GLU A 365 -8.22 27.76 8.41
C GLU A 365 -9.72 28.03 8.67
N SER A 366 -10.20 29.26 8.41
CA SER A 366 -11.62 29.61 8.47
C SER A 366 -12.49 28.74 7.54
N ASN A 367 -11.95 28.30 6.39
CA ASN A 367 -12.68 27.45 5.45
C ASN A 367 -12.72 26.00 5.93
N TYR A 368 -11.67 25.47 6.58
CA TYR A 368 -11.72 24.18 7.26
C TYR A 368 -12.76 24.20 8.39
N GLN A 369 -12.73 25.24 9.24
CA GLN A 369 -13.66 25.35 10.37
C GLN A 369 -15.13 25.47 9.94
N LYS A 370 -15.43 26.21 8.87
CA LYS A 370 -16.78 26.23 8.26
C LYS A 370 -17.19 24.86 7.71
N ARG A 371 -16.29 24.16 7.00
CA ARG A 371 -16.58 22.83 6.42
C ARG A 371 -16.81 21.77 7.50
N TRP A 372 -16.07 21.82 8.61
CA TRP A 372 -16.32 20.98 9.80
C TRP A 372 -17.67 21.28 10.46
N GLN A 373 -17.99 22.56 10.70
CA GLN A 373 -19.28 22.95 11.29
C GLN A 373 -20.47 22.53 10.40
N HIS A 374 -20.36 22.74 9.09
CA HIS A 374 -21.32 22.26 8.09
C HIS A 374 -21.42 20.72 8.10
N TRP A 375 -20.30 20.00 8.15
CA TRP A 375 -20.29 18.54 8.21
C TRP A 375 -20.99 18.01 9.49
N GLN A 376 -20.73 18.63 10.66
CA GLN A 376 -21.42 18.32 11.91
C GLN A 376 -22.94 18.57 11.84
N GLN A 377 -23.38 19.56 11.05
CA GLN A 377 -24.80 19.87 10.82
C GLN A 377 -25.46 18.94 9.79
N HIS A 378 -24.70 18.43 8.81
CA HIS A 378 -25.25 17.63 7.70
C HIS A 378 -25.24 16.11 7.95
N GLN A 379 -24.56 15.58 8.97
CA GLN A 379 -24.73 14.18 9.40
C GLN A 379 -26.14 13.85 9.95
N PHE A 380 -26.99 14.85 10.22
CA PHE A 380 -28.34 14.65 10.73
C PHE A 380 -29.37 14.12 9.71
N VAL A 381 -29.01 14.00 8.41
CA VAL A 381 -29.94 13.52 7.36
C VAL A 381 -29.32 12.40 6.52
N SER A 382 -29.67 11.16 6.85
CA SER A 382 -29.79 10.11 5.83
C SER A 382 -31.21 10.19 5.26
N GLY A 383 -31.34 10.54 3.98
CA GLY A 383 -32.63 10.96 3.42
C GLY A 383 -33.52 9.81 2.97
N GLU A 384 -34.77 9.82 3.45
CA GLU A 384 -35.93 9.45 2.63
C GLU A 384 -36.73 10.71 2.26
N LEU A 385 -37.60 10.61 1.25
CA LEU A 385 -38.36 11.73 0.73
C LEU A 385 -39.38 12.24 1.76
N PHE A 386 -39.41 13.55 2.02
CA PHE A 386 -40.68 14.29 2.03
C PHE A 386 -40.51 15.76 1.62
N LYS A 387 -41.28 16.19 0.62
CA LYS A 387 -41.52 17.61 0.32
C LYS A 387 -42.79 18.06 1.04
N THR A 388 -42.66 18.94 2.03
CA THR A 388 -43.78 19.80 2.47
C THR A 388 -43.27 21.18 2.87
N SER A 389 -43.95 22.22 2.38
CA SER A 389 -43.66 23.62 2.70
C SER A 389 -44.50 24.07 3.89
N SER A 390 -43.88 24.74 4.86
CA SER A 390 -44.56 25.70 5.72
C SER A 390 -43.59 26.78 6.20
N LYS A 391 -43.97 28.05 6.00
CA LYS A 391 -43.34 29.22 6.63
C LYS A 391 -43.84 29.35 8.07
N ILE A 392 -43.08 29.99 8.95
CA ILE A 392 -43.56 31.04 9.88
C ILE A 392 -42.37 31.78 10.53
N SER A 393 -42.66 32.91 11.16
CA SER A 393 -41.80 34.07 11.40
C SER A 393 -40.76 34.02 12.53
N ASN A 394 -39.72 34.84 12.34
CA ASN A 394 -38.92 35.60 13.32
C ASN A 394 -39.44 35.68 14.78
N GLY A 395 -38.51 35.69 15.74
CA GLY A 395 -38.62 36.62 16.88
C GLY A 395 -37.93 36.25 18.20
N ILE A 396 -37.17 37.22 18.73
CA ILE A 396 -36.86 37.46 20.16
C ILE A 396 -35.71 36.66 20.83
N SER A 397 -34.76 37.44 21.35
CA SER A 397 -33.83 37.18 22.47
C SER A 397 -33.64 38.53 23.21
N PRO A 398 -33.05 38.61 24.41
CA PRO A 398 -32.74 37.58 25.40
C PRO A 398 -33.35 37.87 26.80
N SER A 399 -33.09 37.02 27.79
CA SER A 399 -33.12 37.40 29.21
C SER A 399 -31.99 36.71 29.99
N SER A 400 -31.42 37.41 30.97
CA SER A 400 -30.16 37.06 31.62
C SER A 400 -30.34 36.45 33.02
N SER A 401 -29.54 35.44 33.34
CA SER A 401 -29.23 35.05 34.73
C SER A 401 -27.80 34.51 34.79
N GLU A 402 -26.89 35.25 35.43
CA GLU A 402 -25.52 34.80 35.66
C GLU A 402 -25.46 33.73 36.76
N PRO A 403 -24.59 32.71 36.66
CA PRO A 403 -24.37 31.76 37.74
C PRO A 403 -23.43 32.36 38.81
N ASP A 404 -23.81 32.17 40.07
CA ASP A 404 -23.11 32.69 41.25
C ASP A 404 -21.67 32.17 41.38
N VAL A 405 -20.71 33.09 41.29
CA VAL A 405 -19.26 32.80 41.24
C VAL A 405 -18.71 32.43 42.61
N GLU A 406 -19.24 32.97 43.71
CA GLU A 406 -18.69 32.76 45.05
C GLU A 406 -18.85 31.31 45.49
N LYS A 407 -19.94 30.66 45.07
CA LYS A 407 -20.18 29.23 45.30
C LYS A 407 -19.17 28.33 44.57
N LEU A 408 -18.79 28.70 43.34
CA LEU A 408 -17.76 28.00 42.57
C LEU A 408 -16.36 28.13 43.17
N VAL A 409 -16.05 29.26 43.82
CA VAL A 409 -14.78 29.45 44.55
C VAL A 409 -14.72 28.56 45.80
N ALA A 410 -15.83 28.43 46.54
CA ALA A 410 -15.90 27.58 47.73
C ALA A 410 -15.69 26.09 47.40
N ASP A 411 -16.34 25.58 46.34
CA ASP A 411 -16.20 24.18 45.92
C ASP A 411 -14.78 23.84 45.42
N VAL A 412 -14.08 24.79 44.79
CA VAL A 412 -12.68 24.62 44.35
C VAL A 412 -11.70 24.55 45.54
N GLN A 413 -11.93 25.30 46.62
CA GLN A 413 -11.04 25.33 47.77
C GLN A 413 -11.05 24.04 48.61
N GLN A 414 -12.07 23.18 48.50
CA GLN A 414 -12.12 21.91 49.23
C GLN A 414 -11.31 20.76 48.59
N LEU A 415 -10.76 20.94 47.38
CA LEU A 415 -10.10 19.88 46.62
C LEU A 415 -8.56 19.97 46.57
N GLN A 416 -7.94 20.81 47.40
CA GLN A 416 -6.48 20.94 47.49
C GLN A 416 -5.97 20.99 48.93
N LEU A 417 -5.88 19.83 49.61
CA LEU A 417 -4.78 19.50 50.53
C LEU A 417 -4.94 18.07 51.12
N LYS A 418 -4.12 17.14 50.64
CA LYS A 418 -3.64 16.01 51.46
C LYS A 418 -2.36 15.44 50.88
N GLU A 419 -1.24 15.85 51.46
CA GLU A 419 0.07 15.23 51.23
C GLU A 419 0.06 13.78 51.74
N LEU A 420 0.85 12.91 51.13
CA LEU A 420 1.12 11.57 51.64
C LEU A 420 2.63 11.36 51.72
N ASP A 421 3.08 11.24 52.97
CA ASP A 421 4.47 11.18 53.40
C ASP A 421 5.14 9.87 52.94
N LEU A 422 6.43 9.93 52.54
CA LEU A 422 7.21 8.76 52.16
C LEU A 422 8.00 8.22 53.36
N LYS A 423 7.39 7.31 54.12
CA LYS A 423 8.07 6.50 55.15
C LYS A 423 7.68 5.03 55.04
N GLY A 424 8.69 4.16 54.93
CA GLY A 424 8.53 2.71 55.02
C GLY A 424 8.55 2.20 56.48
N PRO A 425 8.18 0.93 56.71
CA PRO A 425 8.26 0.27 58.02
C PRO A 425 9.60 -0.44 58.26
N ASP A 426 9.95 -0.68 59.52
CA ASP A 426 11.21 -1.29 59.97
C ASP A 426 11.00 -2.65 60.69
N GLN A 427 11.87 -3.61 60.35
CA GLN A 427 12.53 -4.60 61.23
C GLN A 427 11.81 -5.78 61.93
N GLN A 428 12.69 -6.71 62.38
CA GLN A 428 12.52 -7.97 63.11
C GLN A 428 12.02 -9.16 62.25
N ASP A 429 12.76 -10.27 62.09
CA ASP A 429 14.13 -10.64 62.56
C ASP A 429 14.65 -11.85 61.70
N LEU A 430 15.75 -12.61 61.92
CA LEU A 430 16.72 -12.85 63.02
C LEU A 430 18.06 -13.42 62.43
N LEU A 431 19.19 -13.17 63.11
CA LEU A 431 20.52 -13.87 63.01
C LEU A 431 21.45 -13.65 61.79
N SER A 432 22.74 -13.95 62.04
CA SER A 432 23.98 -13.58 61.33
C SER A 432 24.93 -14.82 61.23
N PRO A 433 26.25 -14.77 60.87
CA PRO A 433 27.16 -13.65 60.54
C PRO A 433 28.13 -13.90 59.34
N THR A 434 29.19 -13.08 59.24
CA THR A 434 30.44 -13.26 58.43
C THR A 434 30.35 -12.63 57.02
N GLN A 435 31.25 -11.73 56.57
CA GLN A 435 32.46 -11.16 57.21
C GLN A 435 32.68 -9.65 56.95
N THR A 436 33.93 -9.21 56.77
CA THR A 436 34.47 -7.87 57.07
C THR A 436 35.43 -7.37 55.97
N LEU A 437 35.77 -6.07 56.02
CA LEU A 437 36.86 -5.33 55.34
C LEU A 437 36.50 -4.68 53.99
N SER A 438 36.90 -3.46 53.62
CA SER A 438 37.35 -2.20 54.26
C SER A 438 38.15 -1.44 53.19
N ALA A 439 37.90 -0.14 52.98
CA ALA A 439 38.79 0.74 52.21
C ALA A 439 39.96 1.25 53.11
N PRO A 440 40.97 1.99 52.58
CA PRO A 440 40.78 3.45 52.39
C PRO A 440 41.67 4.16 51.32
N ASP A 441 41.51 5.49 51.27
CA ASP A 441 42.49 6.55 50.92
C ASP A 441 42.86 6.86 49.45
N THR A 442 43.59 7.99 49.28
CA THR A 442 43.38 8.99 48.20
C THR A 442 44.69 9.44 47.47
N PRO A 443 44.96 10.72 47.09
CA PRO A 443 44.95 11.11 45.66
C PRO A 443 46.25 11.77 45.13
N SER A 444 46.39 11.88 43.78
CA SER A 444 47.39 12.73 43.11
C SER A 444 46.94 13.26 41.74
N THR A 445 47.26 14.53 41.46
CA THR A 445 47.17 15.28 40.18
C THR A 445 48.59 15.83 39.84
N PRO A 446 48.88 16.62 38.76
CA PRO A 446 48.06 17.11 37.62
C PRO A 446 48.76 17.09 36.21
N THR A 447 48.05 17.62 35.20
CA THR A 447 48.53 18.38 34.01
C THR A 447 49.39 17.72 32.91
N GLN A 448 48.88 17.75 31.67
CA GLN A 448 49.41 18.67 30.64
C GLN A 448 48.37 18.99 29.54
N GLU A 449 48.34 20.26 29.11
CA GLU A 449 47.80 20.74 27.83
C GLU A 449 49.02 21.01 26.87
N ALA A 450 48.95 21.41 25.61
CA ALA A 450 47.86 21.84 24.72
C ALA A 450 48.31 21.78 23.23
N PHE A 451 47.36 21.64 22.28
CA PHE A 451 47.34 22.23 20.91
C PHE A 451 48.46 21.81 19.90
N LEU A 452 48.36 21.83 18.56
CA LEU A 452 47.32 21.91 17.49
C LEU A 452 48.04 21.41 16.17
N LEU A 453 47.61 21.46 14.88
CA LEU A 453 46.50 22.03 14.09
C LEU A 453 46.40 21.26 12.72
N ALA A 454 45.40 21.62 11.89
CA ALA A 454 45.35 21.57 10.41
C ALA A 454 45.23 20.22 9.63
N SER A 455 44.21 20.19 8.76
CA SER A 455 44.03 19.31 7.58
C SER A 455 44.68 19.98 6.32
N PRO A 456 44.61 19.50 5.04
CA PRO A 456 43.61 18.59 4.41
C PRO A 456 44.20 17.51 3.45
N GLY A 457 43.33 16.77 2.74
CA GLY A 457 43.72 15.96 1.57
C GLY A 457 42.70 14.88 1.15
N THR A 458 42.31 14.88 -0.14
CA THR A 458 41.50 13.85 -0.84
C THR A 458 42.10 13.64 -2.25
N PRO A 459 41.52 12.82 -3.15
CA PRO A 459 41.46 11.35 -3.09
C PRO A 459 41.98 10.67 -4.40
N GLU A 460 42.24 9.36 -4.39
CA GLU A 460 42.38 8.56 -5.62
C GLU A 460 41.60 7.24 -5.56
N THR A 461 41.26 6.71 -6.74
CA THR A 461 40.40 5.51 -6.94
C THR A 461 41.21 4.29 -7.37
N PRO A 462 40.63 3.08 -7.26
CA PRO A 462 40.50 2.34 -8.52
C PRO A 462 39.19 1.57 -8.74
N LYS A 463 38.89 1.44 -10.04
CA LYS A 463 38.13 0.42 -10.79
C LYS A 463 37.86 -0.88 -9.99
N ALA A 464 36.60 -1.30 -9.80
CA ALA A 464 35.66 -1.84 -10.79
C ALA A 464 36.00 -3.27 -11.26
N PHE A 465 35.01 -4.17 -11.19
CA PHE A 465 35.06 -5.56 -11.66
C PHE A 465 33.66 -5.96 -12.16
N ASP A 466 33.59 -6.68 -13.28
CA ASP A 466 32.33 -6.96 -13.97
C ASP A 466 31.53 -8.12 -13.36
N ALA A 467 30.21 -8.00 -13.38
CA ALA A 467 29.25 -9.09 -13.18
C ALA A 467 28.02 -8.85 -14.07
N ALA A 468 27.74 -9.77 -15.00
CA ALA A 468 26.69 -9.60 -15.99
C ALA A 468 25.34 -10.18 -15.52
N THR A 469 24.35 -9.30 -15.33
CA THR A 469 22.92 -9.64 -15.28
C THR A 469 22.12 -8.50 -15.91
N SER A 470 21.46 -8.76 -17.04
CA SER A 470 20.77 -7.73 -17.84
C SER A 470 19.42 -7.34 -17.23
N PRO A 471 19.21 -6.08 -16.82
CA PRO A 471 17.86 -5.55 -16.60
C PRO A 471 17.24 -5.10 -17.93
N VAL A 472 15.90 -5.07 -18.01
CA VAL A 472 15.17 -4.61 -19.19
C VAL A 472 15.46 -3.13 -19.47
N VAL A 473 15.95 -2.84 -20.68
CA VAL A 473 16.23 -1.48 -21.15
C VAL A 473 15.03 -0.95 -21.93
N PHE A 474 14.47 0.17 -21.48
CA PHE A 474 13.53 0.96 -22.29
C PHE A 474 14.30 1.79 -23.32
N PRO A 475 13.81 1.92 -24.58
CA PRO A 475 14.45 2.76 -25.59
C PRO A 475 14.38 4.24 -25.20
N PRO A 476 15.47 5.02 -25.34
CA PRO A 476 15.43 6.46 -25.17
C PRO A 476 14.79 7.12 -26.40
N THR A 477 13.71 7.88 -26.20
CA THR A 477 13.21 8.84 -27.20
C THR A 477 14.03 10.13 -27.11
N GLU A 478 14.63 10.53 -28.23
CA GLU A 478 15.39 11.78 -28.35
C GLU A 478 14.49 13.02 -28.53
N GLU A 479 15.15 14.17 -28.76
CA GLU A 479 14.61 15.48 -29.14
C GLU A 479 13.84 16.29 -28.06
N SER A 480 13.98 17.62 -27.98
CA SER A 480 14.85 18.54 -28.74
C SER A 480 15.09 19.85 -27.97
N ALA A 481 16.21 20.54 -28.24
CA ALA A 481 16.33 22.01 -28.39
C ALA A 481 17.79 22.50 -28.24
N ALA A 482 18.34 23.13 -29.29
CA ALA A 482 19.71 23.62 -29.33
C ALA A 482 19.90 25.04 -28.74
N ILE A 483 21.12 25.33 -28.28
CA ILE A 483 21.72 26.67 -28.27
C ILE A 483 23.14 26.53 -28.86
N ALA A 484 23.54 27.43 -29.75
CA ALA A 484 24.85 27.40 -30.40
C ALA A 484 25.90 28.24 -29.64
N GLY A 485 27.17 27.83 -29.70
CA GLY A 485 28.33 28.52 -29.11
C GLY A 485 29.64 28.02 -29.72
N GLU A 486 30.47 28.95 -30.22
CA GLU A 486 31.53 28.73 -31.22
C GLU A 486 32.82 28.02 -30.74
N VAL A 487 33.37 27.17 -31.64
CA VAL A 487 34.78 27.09 -32.11
C VAL A 487 35.95 27.18 -31.10
N SER A 488 36.75 26.10 -31.02
CA SER A 488 38.24 26.00 -31.14
C SER A 488 38.63 24.52 -30.98
N THR A 489 39.31 23.82 -31.91
CA THR A 489 40.79 23.73 -32.09
C THR A 489 41.56 23.45 -30.76
N GLU A 490 42.48 22.50 -30.67
CA GLU A 490 43.35 21.85 -31.68
C GLU A 490 43.78 20.42 -31.24
N HIS A 491 44.38 19.66 -32.18
CA HIS A 491 45.53 18.72 -32.11
C HIS A 491 45.96 18.01 -30.78
N ASP A 492 46.60 16.82 -30.75
CA ASP A 492 47.36 16.08 -31.79
C ASP A 492 47.29 14.53 -31.62
N ASP A 493 47.63 13.83 -32.70
CA ASP A 493 47.98 12.38 -32.82
C ASP A 493 49.52 12.33 -33.17
N PRO A 494 50.26 11.20 -33.37
CA PRO A 494 49.94 9.77 -33.26
C PRO A 494 51.06 8.90 -32.61
N ALA A 495 51.00 7.56 -32.85
CA ALA A 495 52.15 6.63 -33.01
C ALA A 495 52.97 6.19 -31.76
N SER A 496 53.65 5.02 -31.72
CA SER A 496 53.61 3.76 -32.50
C SER A 496 54.49 2.66 -31.83
N GLN A 497 54.59 1.47 -32.44
CA GLN A 497 55.50 0.33 -32.13
C GLN A 497 55.06 -0.53 -30.92
N ASP A 498 54.91 -1.86 -31.00
CA ASP A 498 55.74 -2.98 -31.51
C ASP A 498 56.95 -3.35 -30.63
N ALA A 499 56.87 -4.49 -29.91
CA ALA A 499 58.00 -5.37 -29.57
C ALA A 499 57.59 -6.71 -28.91
N THR A 500 57.77 -7.81 -29.65
CA THR A 500 58.21 -9.17 -29.23
C THR A 500 57.86 -9.77 -27.84
N ILE A 501 57.00 -10.80 -27.88
CA ILE A 501 57.23 -12.20 -27.44
C ILE A 501 58.45 -12.49 -26.53
N GLU A 502 58.21 -13.12 -25.37
CA GLU A 502 58.98 -14.30 -24.91
C GLU A 502 58.13 -15.19 -23.97
N ALA A 503 58.51 -16.46 -23.76
CA ALA A 503 57.70 -17.44 -23.02
C ALA A 503 58.54 -18.50 -22.29
N ALA A 504 58.21 -18.83 -21.04
CA ALA A 504 58.81 -19.94 -20.30
C ALA A 504 57.90 -20.51 -19.18
N GLU A 505 57.62 -21.82 -19.32
CA GLU A 505 57.54 -22.86 -18.27
C GLU A 505 56.53 -22.81 -17.10
N VAL A 506 56.28 -24.02 -16.56
CA VAL A 506 55.32 -24.36 -15.51
C VAL A 506 56.07 -25.20 -14.45
N PRO A 507 55.71 -25.15 -13.15
CA PRO A 507 55.14 -26.38 -12.58
C PRO A 507 54.05 -26.13 -11.51
N SER A 508 53.13 -27.09 -11.40
CA SER A 508 52.21 -27.24 -10.26
C SER A 508 52.81 -28.17 -9.18
N PRO A 509 52.41 -28.05 -7.91
CA PRO A 509 52.56 -29.12 -6.92
C PRO A 509 51.21 -29.78 -6.54
N THR A 510 51.26 -31.03 -6.09
CA THR A 510 50.13 -31.91 -5.74
C THR A 510 50.04 -32.19 -4.22
N ALA A 511 49.08 -33.03 -3.79
CA ALA A 511 48.69 -33.23 -2.39
C ALA A 511 48.98 -34.63 -1.82
N SER A 512 48.97 -34.73 -0.48
CA SER A 512 48.88 -35.96 0.36
C SER A 512 48.34 -35.54 1.74
N THR A 513 47.34 -36.14 2.42
CA THR A 513 46.90 -37.53 2.72
C THR A 513 47.64 -38.23 3.86
N ASP A 514 46.89 -38.68 4.88
CA ASP A 514 47.24 -39.81 5.78
C ASP A 514 46.01 -40.34 6.55
N SER A 515 45.91 -41.65 6.86
CA SER A 515 44.76 -42.28 7.59
C SER A 515 45.00 -43.77 7.97
N GLU A 516 44.09 -44.32 8.82
CA GLU A 516 43.91 -45.76 9.24
C GLU A 516 44.91 -46.37 10.27
N PRO A 517 44.64 -47.54 10.93
CA PRO A 517 43.45 -48.42 10.97
C PRO A 517 42.88 -48.85 12.37
N THR A 518 41.80 -49.65 12.31
CA THR A 518 40.92 -50.45 13.24
C THR A 518 41.55 -51.38 14.34
N PRO A 519 40.83 -52.23 15.17
CA PRO A 519 39.38 -52.56 15.33
C PRO A 519 38.76 -52.50 16.81
N PRO A 520 38.15 -53.52 17.49
CA PRO A 520 36.70 -53.48 17.85
C PRO A 520 36.19 -53.75 19.31
N ILE A 521 34.92 -53.36 19.53
CA ILE A 521 33.84 -53.73 20.52
C ILE A 521 34.03 -55.02 21.38
N PRO A 522 33.77 -55.05 22.72
CA PRO A 522 32.38 -55.14 23.27
C PRO A 522 32.00 -54.58 24.68
N ALA A 523 30.77 -54.01 24.73
CA ALA A 523 29.69 -54.06 25.74
C ALA A 523 29.94 -54.08 27.28
N SER A 524 29.28 -53.14 28.01
CA SER A 524 28.10 -53.45 28.86
C SER A 524 27.50 -52.22 29.60
N GLN A 525 26.15 -52.12 29.63
CA GLN A 525 25.28 -51.31 30.54
C GLN A 525 25.43 -49.76 30.54
N LEU A 526 24.40 -48.91 30.69
CA LEU A 526 22.94 -49.07 30.88
C LEU A 526 22.12 -48.31 29.80
N SER A 527 20.80 -48.51 29.79
CA SER A 527 19.80 -47.94 28.87
C SER A 527 19.41 -46.47 29.15
N PRO A 528 18.83 -45.80 28.14
CA PRO A 528 17.52 -45.17 28.37
C PRO A 528 16.42 -45.56 27.35
N VAL A 529 15.25 -44.96 27.57
CA VAL A 529 13.90 -45.27 27.05
C VAL A 529 13.77 -45.27 25.51
N ARG A 530 12.83 -46.08 25.03
CA ARG A 530 12.48 -46.36 23.62
C ARG A 530 11.39 -45.42 23.09
N GLU A 531 11.77 -44.36 22.40
CA GLU A 531 10.86 -43.70 21.46
C GLU A 531 10.77 -44.51 20.14
N ARG A 532 9.61 -44.47 19.48
CA ARG A 532 9.34 -45.20 18.23
C ARG A 532 9.26 -44.20 17.09
N ASN A 533 10.19 -44.32 16.14
CA ASN A 533 10.06 -43.67 14.84
C ASN A 533 8.74 -44.09 14.20
N ILE A 534 7.89 -43.10 13.88
CA ILE A 534 6.73 -43.24 13.02
C ILE A 534 6.94 -42.24 11.89
N SER A 535 6.79 -42.69 10.65
CA SER A 535 6.96 -41.86 9.45
C SER A 535 5.99 -40.66 9.46
N PRO A 536 6.34 -39.50 8.89
CA PRO A 536 5.43 -38.37 8.79
C PRO A 536 4.27 -38.72 7.84
N SER A 537 3.15 -39.12 8.42
CA SER A 537 1.89 -39.28 7.69
C SER A 537 1.34 -37.91 7.33
N SER A 538 1.22 -37.61 6.04
CA SER A 538 0.51 -36.44 5.54
C SER A 538 -0.99 -36.58 5.84
N SER A 539 -1.45 -36.00 6.94
CA SER A 539 -2.86 -35.81 7.26
C SER A 539 -3.27 -34.37 6.98
N ASP A 540 -4.20 -34.15 6.05
CA ASP A 540 -4.70 -32.83 5.66
C ASP A 540 -5.17 -31.99 6.86
N ASP A 541 -4.62 -30.78 7.03
CA ASP A 541 -5.15 -29.78 7.98
C ASP A 541 -6.35 -29.01 7.37
N LYS A 542 -7.25 -29.75 6.69
CA LYS A 542 -8.45 -29.24 6.01
C LYS A 542 -9.65 -29.05 6.97
N SER A 543 -9.41 -28.91 8.27
CA SER A 543 -10.45 -29.02 9.31
C SER A 543 -10.53 -27.85 10.29
N ASN A 544 -9.96 -26.67 9.98
CA ASN A 544 -10.01 -25.52 10.89
C ASN A 544 -10.38 -24.16 10.24
N GLU A 545 -10.84 -24.14 8.99
CA GLU A 545 -11.71 -23.04 8.56
C GLU A 545 -13.08 -23.23 9.24
N LYS A 546 -13.27 -22.56 10.38
CA LYS A 546 -14.61 -22.36 10.95
C LYS A 546 -15.46 -21.67 9.86
N PRO A 547 -16.64 -22.21 9.50
CA PRO A 547 -17.41 -21.67 8.39
C PRO A 547 -17.76 -20.20 8.65
N LEU A 548 -17.71 -19.38 7.59
CA LEU A 548 -17.90 -17.92 7.68
C LEU A 548 -19.25 -17.52 8.31
N SER A 549 -20.25 -18.41 8.34
CA SER A 549 -21.48 -18.24 9.11
C SER A 549 -21.24 -17.95 10.61
N VAL A 550 -20.20 -18.52 11.21
CA VAL A 550 -19.78 -18.24 12.60
C VAL A 550 -19.12 -16.87 12.72
N PHE A 551 -18.47 -16.38 11.66
CA PHE A 551 -17.89 -15.05 11.60
C PHE A 551 -18.98 -13.97 11.46
N TYR A 552 -19.91 -14.15 10.52
CA TYR A 552 -21.01 -13.22 10.27
C TYR A 552 -22.00 -13.11 11.44
N ALA A 553 -22.07 -14.10 12.34
CA ALA A 553 -22.89 -14.03 13.56
C ALA A 553 -22.54 -12.84 14.48
N PHE A 554 -21.35 -12.25 14.36
CA PHE A 554 -20.91 -11.06 15.10
C PHE A 554 -21.23 -9.72 14.39
N ILE A 555 -21.75 -9.78 13.16
CA ILE A 555 -21.84 -8.62 12.27
C ILE A 555 -23.30 -8.35 11.90
N SER A 556 -23.79 -7.14 12.17
CA SER A 556 -25.15 -6.74 11.78
C SER A 556 -25.26 -6.69 10.24
N PRO A 557 -26.27 -7.33 9.61
CA PRO A 557 -26.46 -7.28 8.16
C PRO A 557 -26.59 -5.87 7.58
N GLU A 558 -27.16 -4.92 8.36
CA GLU A 558 -27.21 -3.50 7.99
C GLU A 558 -25.81 -2.87 7.94
N VAL A 559 -24.93 -3.23 8.87
CA VAL A 559 -23.53 -2.76 8.92
C VAL A 559 -22.75 -3.34 7.76
N LEU A 560 -22.88 -4.65 7.47
CA LEU A 560 -22.21 -5.29 6.33
C LEU A 560 -22.70 -4.72 4.99
N LYS A 561 -24.02 -4.52 4.81
CA LYS A 561 -24.60 -3.87 3.62
C LYS A 561 -24.15 -2.42 3.46
N THR A 562 -24.02 -1.70 4.57
CA THR A 562 -23.47 -0.32 4.58
C THR A 562 -21.98 -0.32 4.24
N ALA A 563 -21.20 -1.28 4.74
CA ALA A 563 -19.79 -1.45 4.40
C ALA A 563 -19.61 -1.74 2.90
N LYS A 564 -20.32 -2.75 2.36
CA LYS A 564 -20.28 -3.09 0.93
C LYS A 564 -20.59 -1.87 0.07
N LYS A 565 -21.72 -1.18 0.31
CA LYS A 565 -22.11 0.02 -0.45
C LYS A 565 -21.11 1.18 -0.33
N ARG A 566 -20.49 1.40 0.84
CA ARG A 566 -19.48 2.46 1.02
C ARG A 566 -18.14 2.09 0.40
N HIS A 567 -17.78 0.81 0.36
CA HIS A 567 -16.62 0.27 -0.35
C HIS A 567 -16.80 0.35 -1.87
N GLU A 568 -17.91 -0.19 -2.39
CA GLU A 568 -18.27 -0.16 -3.82
C GLU A 568 -18.24 1.26 -4.41
N ALA A 569 -18.62 2.27 -3.63
CA ALA A 569 -18.59 3.68 -4.03
C ALA A 569 -17.30 4.46 -3.64
N GLY A 570 -16.22 3.76 -3.27
CA GLY A 570 -14.91 4.34 -2.91
C GLY A 570 -14.91 5.24 -1.67
N GLN A 571 -16.00 5.24 -0.89
CA GLN A 571 -16.26 6.21 0.17
C GLN A 571 -15.59 5.86 1.51
N MET A 572 -15.25 4.59 1.71
CA MET A 572 -14.69 3.98 2.92
C MET A 572 -13.35 3.31 2.58
N MET A 573 -12.45 3.21 3.56
CA MET A 573 -11.21 2.45 3.40
C MET A 573 -11.43 0.94 3.27
N GLU A 574 -10.78 0.35 2.28
CA GLU A 574 -10.82 -1.04 1.85
C GLU A 574 -10.70 -2.07 3.00
N MET A 575 -9.79 -1.83 3.96
CA MET A 575 -9.60 -2.71 5.13
C MET A 575 -10.87 -2.87 6.00
N VAL A 576 -11.78 -1.89 6.04
CA VAL A 576 -13.00 -1.97 6.85
C VAL A 576 -13.94 -3.04 6.29
N TYR A 577 -14.12 -3.06 4.96
CA TYR A 577 -14.95 -4.08 4.30
C TYR A 577 -14.24 -5.44 4.27
N GLN A 578 -12.92 -5.47 4.07
CA GLN A 578 -12.13 -6.72 4.08
C GLN A 578 -12.18 -7.43 5.45
N VAL A 579 -12.09 -6.70 6.56
CA VAL A 579 -12.35 -7.26 7.90
C VAL A 579 -13.78 -7.79 8.00
N LEU A 580 -14.80 -6.99 7.66
CA LEU A 580 -16.21 -7.38 7.85
C LEU A 580 -16.70 -8.50 6.90
N SER A 581 -16.02 -8.74 5.78
CA SER A 581 -16.39 -9.77 4.80
C SER A 581 -15.54 -11.04 4.88
N LYS A 582 -14.24 -10.95 5.19
CA LYS A 582 -13.29 -12.08 5.06
C LYS A 582 -12.51 -12.40 6.35
N GLY A 583 -12.63 -11.56 7.38
CA GLY A 583 -11.88 -11.69 8.61
C GLY A 583 -10.36 -11.62 8.40
N GLU A 584 -9.91 -10.96 7.34
CA GLU A 584 -8.54 -11.03 6.82
C GLU A 584 -8.07 -9.66 6.30
N ILE A 585 -6.81 -9.30 6.56
CA ILE A 585 -6.12 -8.16 5.94
C ILE A 585 -4.67 -8.48 5.56
N LYS A 586 -4.16 -7.77 4.53
CA LYS A 586 -2.76 -7.78 4.10
C LYS A 586 -2.05 -6.50 4.57
N ILE A 587 -0.82 -6.61 5.06
CA ILE A 587 0.02 -5.48 5.49
C ILE A 587 1.44 -5.65 4.95
N GLY A 588 1.66 -5.08 3.77
CA GLY A 588 2.90 -5.16 3.01
C GLY A 588 4.12 -4.49 3.65
N ALA A 589 5.29 -4.88 3.13
CA ALA A 589 6.62 -4.44 3.53
C ALA A 589 6.72 -2.91 3.45
N ALA A 590 7.44 -2.28 4.37
CA ALA A 590 7.65 -0.83 4.40
C ALA A 590 9.13 -0.48 4.17
N LEU A 591 9.44 0.80 3.91
CA LEU A 591 10.81 1.33 3.92
C LEU A 591 11.35 1.41 5.36
N GLU A 592 11.53 0.25 5.99
CA GLU A 592 12.06 0.08 7.35
C GLU A 592 13.18 -0.97 7.38
N ASP A 593 14.21 -0.73 8.18
CA ASP A 593 15.30 -1.70 8.38
C ASP A 593 14.87 -2.81 9.33
N GLU A 594 14.57 -3.98 8.77
CA GLU A 594 14.19 -5.19 9.51
C GLU A 594 15.29 -5.71 10.46
N ASN A 595 16.54 -5.32 10.26
CA ASN A 595 17.67 -5.70 11.11
C ASN A 595 17.85 -4.75 12.30
N SER A 596 17.06 -3.66 12.39
CA SER A 596 17.21 -2.61 13.40
C SER A 596 16.76 -3.05 14.80
N LYS A 597 17.66 -3.76 15.50
CA LYS A 597 17.49 -4.23 16.88
C LYS A 597 16.98 -3.11 17.80
N GLY A 598 15.90 -3.39 18.53
CA GLY A 598 15.29 -2.46 19.48
C GLY A 598 14.18 -1.57 18.91
N ARG A 599 13.78 -1.74 17.63
CA ARG A 599 12.58 -1.12 17.05
C ARG A 599 11.54 -2.19 16.69
N ALA A 600 10.27 -1.91 16.96
CA ALA A 600 9.17 -2.72 16.44
C ALA A 600 8.85 -2.29 15.01
N SER A 601 8.71 -3.26 14.09
CA SER A 601 8.27 -2.96 12.72
C SER A 601 6.94 -2.19 12.72
N THR A 602 6.74 -1.33 11.74
CA THR A 602 5.51 -0.59 11.51
C THR A 602 4.25 -1.46 11.53
N ALA A 603 4.31 -2.70 11.02
CA ALA A 603 3.19 -3.63 11.03
C ALA A 603 2.77 -3.99 12.47
N LEU A 604 3.74 -4.23 13.36
CA LEU A 604 3.54 -4.56 14.77
C LEU A 604 3.23 -3.32 15.62
N LEU A 605 3.94 -2.22 15.40
CA LEU A 605 3.82 -0.96 16.12
C LEU A 605 2.37 -0.44 16.14
N TYR A 606 1.65 -0.55 15.02
CA TYR A 606 0.26 -0.09 14.89
C TYR A 606 -0.79 -1.19 15.16
N ARG A 607 -0.38 -2.44 15.43
CA ARG A 607 -1.31 -3.56 15.70
C ARG A 607 -2.29 -3.26 16.83
N SER A 608 -1.85 -2.58 17.90
CA SER A 608 -2.74 -2.28 19.03
C SER A 608 -3.83 -1.23 18.74
N ILE A 609 -3.75 -0.48 17.62
CA ILE A 609 -4.86 0.33 17.10
C ILE A 609 -5.83 -0.58 16.34
N ARG A 610 -5.31 -1.42 15.43
CA ARG A 610 -6.13 -2.34 14.63
C ARG A 610 -6.93 -3.33 15.50
N GLN A 611 -6.34 -3.85 16.56
CA GLN A 611 -7.05 -4.67 17.56
C GLN A 611 -8.26 -3.94 18.17
N ARG A 612 -8.16 -2.63 18.43
CA ARG A 612 -9.27 -1.82 18.94
C ARG A 612 -10.34 -1.58 17.88
N VAL A 613 -9.92 -1.39 16.63
CA VAL A 613 -10.80 -1.34 15.47
C VAL A 613 -11.59 -2.66 15.32
N TYR A 614 -10.93 -3.82 15.37
CA TYR A 614 -11.61 -5.12 15.36
C TYR A 614 -12.56 -5.27 16.56
N GLY A 615 -12.18 -4.73 17.72
CA GLY A 615 -13.02 -4.73 18.93
C GLY A 615 -14.32 -3.94 18.79
N ILE A 616 -14.34 -2.92 17.93
CA ILE A 616 -15.54 -2.17 17.53
C ILE A 616 -16.30 -2.92 16.43
N LEU A 617 -15.61 -3.34 15.36
CA LEU A 617 -16.20 -3.98 14.17
C LEU A 617 -16.89 -5.32 14.46
N LEU A 618 -16.40 -6.08 15.46
CA LEU A 618 -16.97 -7.37 15.90
C LEU A 618 -17.67 -7.28 17.28
N ASP A 619 -17.96 -6.06 17.73
CA ASP A 619 -18.60 -5.72 19.01
C ASP A 619 -18.13 -6.57 20.21
N LYS A 620 -16.80 -6.60 20.44
CA LYS A 620 -16.21 -7.36 21.54
C LYS A 620 -16.70 -6.88 22.91
N LYS A 621 -17.15 -5.62 23.01
CA LYS A 621 -17.68 -5.08 24.26
C LYS A 621 -18.99 -5.76 24.68
N LEU A 622 -19.83 -6.19 23.74
CA LEU A 622 -21.01 -7.04 24.01
C LEU A 622 -20.67 -8.49 24.40
N TYR A 623 -19.45 -8.98 24.12
CA TYR A 623 -18.97 -10.26 24.66
C TYR A 623 -18.37 -10.06 26.06
N ASP A 624 -17.43 -9.12 26.22
CA ASP A 624 -16.73 -8.86 27.49
C ASP A 624 -17.66 -8.38 28.62
N SER A 625 -18.89 -7.93 28.29
CA SER A 625 -19.90 -7.48 29.25
C SER A 625 -21.00 -8.53 29.50
N ALA A 626 -20.98 -9.67 28.82
CA ALA A 626 -21.88 -10.78 29.11
C ALA A 626 -21.37 -11.56 30.32
N GLY A 627 -22.15 -11.59 31.41
CA GLY A 627 -21.82 -12.38 32.60
C GLY A 627 -21.82 -13.89 32.32
N ALA A 628 -21.22 -14.66 33.23
CA ALA A 628 -21.04 -16.11 33.10
C ALA A 628 -22.35 -16.92 32.90
N GLU A 629 -23.51 -16.31 33.12
CA GLU A 629 -24.84 -16.89 32.91
C GLU A 629 -25.27 -16.94 31.42
N GLN A 630 -24.61 -16.18 30.52
CA GLN A 630 -24.83 -16.25 29.07
C GLN A 630 -23.55 -16.69 28.34
N PRO A 631 -23.38 -17.99 28.02
CA PRO A 631 -22.23 -18.47 27.25
C PRO A 631 -22.31 -18.01 25.78
N ARG A 632 -21.86 -16.77 25.53
CA ARG A 632 -21.63 -16.26 24.18
C ARG A 632 -20.33 -16.85 23.61
N THR A 633 -20.24 -16.93 22.29
CA THR A 633 -18.97 -17.22 21.61
C THR A 633 -18.06 -15.98 21.64
N PRO A 634 -16.74 -16.13 21.88
CA PRO A 634 -15.81 -15.01 21.76
C PRO A 634 -15.70 -14.55 20.29
N PRO A 635 -15.56 -13.23 20.04
CA PRO A 635 -15.30 -12.72 18.70
C PRO A 635 -14.07 -13.37 18.05
N PRO A 636 -14.13 -13.68 16.74
CA PRO A 636 -13.03 -14.34 16.05
C PRO A 636 -11.80 -13.43 15.90
N SER A 637 -10.61 -14.03 15.96
CA SER A 637 -9.34 -13.37 15.66
C SER A 637 -9.22 -13.09 14.16
N ILE A 638 -8.73 -11.90 13.81
CA ILE A 638 -8.50 -11.49 12.42
C ILE A 638 -7.18 -12.08 11.90
N ARG A 639 -7.18 -12.56 10.66
CA ARG A 639 -6.00 -13.01 9.92
C ARG A 639 -5.22 -11.78 9.43
N GLU A 640 -4.05 -11.49 10.00
CA GLU A 640 -3.16 -10.44 9.50
C GLU A 640 -1.95 -11.02 8.76
N TRP A 641 -1.93 -10.88 7.43
CA TRP A 641 -0.75 -11.17 6.61
C TRP A 641 0.25 -10.01 6.70
N CYS A 642 1.02 -9.98 7.78
CA CYS A 642 2.02 -8.95 8.08
C CYS A 642 3.44 -9.37 7.73
N ILE A 643 4.19 -8.43 7.16
CA ILE A 643 5.63 -8.54 6.88
C ILE A 643 6.41 -7.79 7.96
N TYR A 644 7.42 -8.44 8.54
CA TYR A 644 8.37 -7.85 9.48
C TYR A 644 9.58 -8.76 9.69
N GLY A 645 10.71 -8.15 10.10
CA GLY A 645 11.98 -8.84 10.32
C GLY A 645 11.87 -10.09 11.19
N GLY A 646 12.43 -11.19 10.68
CA GLY A 646 12.44 -12.50 11.35
C GLY A 646 11.18 -13.35 11.16
N LYS A 647 10.10 -12.84 10.54
CA LYS A 647 8.93 -13.65 10.16
C LYS A 647 9.02 -14.09 8.69
N LYS A 648 8.86 -15.40 8.47
CA LYS A 648 8.50 -15.94 7.15
C LYS A 648 6.98 -15.85 6.93
N LEU A 649 6.56 -15.58 5.70
CA LEU A 649 5.15 -15.39 5.34
C LEU A 649 4.36 -16.70 5.13
N GLU A 650 4.78 -17.79 5.76
CA GLU A 650 4.14 -19.11 5.67
C GLU A 650 2.70 -19.13 6.23
N LYS A 651 2.33 -18.19 7.11
CA LYS A 651 0.99 -18.09 7.73
C LYS A 651 0.64 -16.66 8.22
N PRO A 652 -0.66 -16.29 8.31
CA PRO A 652 -1.07 -15.02 8.90
C PRO A 652 -0.86 -15.03 10.43
N ASP A 653 -0.77 -13.85 11.02
CA ASP A 653 -0.90 -13.71 12.47
C ASP A 653 -2.38 -13.73 12.84
N MET A 654 -2.77 -14.55 13.83
CA MET A 654 -4.11 -14.52 14.39
C MET A 654 -4.18 -13.41 15.45
N VAL A 655 -4.88 -12.32 15.14
CA VAL A 655 -4.89 -11.10 15.95
C VAL A 655 -6.23 -10.93 16.65
N GLU A 656 -6.23 -11.10 17.97
CA GLU A 656 -7.42 -10.98 18.81
C GLU A 656 -7.93 -9.52 18.88
N PRO A 657 -9.26 -9.29 18.76
CA PRO A 657 -9.86 -7.99 19.01
C PRO A 657 -9.68 -7.52 20.47
N LEU A 658 -9.59 -6.21 20.70
CA LEU A 658 -9.45 -5.61 22.03
C LEU A 658 -10.52 -4.55 22.29
N SER A 659 -11.30 -4.71 23.37
CA SER A 659 -12.28 -3.73 23.79
C SER A 659 -11.65 -2.39 24.20
N LEU A 660 -12.43 -1.31 24.04
CA LEU A 660 -12.11 -0.01 24.64
C LEU A 660 -12.35 -0.03 26.17
N LYS A 661 -11.70 0.89 26.89
CA LYS A 661 -11.81 1.01 28.35
C LYS A 661 -13.15 1.61 28.84
N TRP A 662 -14.06 1.92 27.93
CA TRP A 662 -15.36 2.52 28.19
C TRP A 662 -16.43 1.82 27.37
N ASP A 663 -17.70 2.05 27.72
CA ASP A 663 -18.85 1.42 27.05
C ASP A 663 -19.11 2.05 25.68
N VAL A 664 -18.42 1.55 24.66
CA VAL A 664 -18.49 2.04 23.29
C VAL A 664 -19.72 1.46 22.58
N PRO A 665 -20.56 2.27 21.92
CA PRO A 665 -21.68 1.75 21.14
C PRO A 665 -21.23 0.85 19.99
N GLY A 666 -22.00 -0.20 19.70
CA GLY A 666 -21.77 -1.08 18.56
C GLY A 666 -21.88 -0.37 17.21
N CYS A 667 -21.31 -0.96 16.16
CA CYS A 667 -21.20 -0.36 14.82
C CYS A 667 -22.52 0.18 14.25
N LYS A 668 -23.67 -0.47 14.50
CA LYS A 668 -24.97 0.03 14.03
C LYS A 668 -25.27 1.44 14.56
N GLN A 669 -25.02 1.72 15.84
CA GLN A 669 -25.20 3.05 16.40
C GLN A 669 -24.09 4.01 15.95
N LEU A 670 -22.82 3.59 15.95
CA LEU A 670 -21.73 4.46 15.48
C LEU A 670 -21.87 4.86 14.01
N TRP A 671 -22.44 4.02 13.14
CA TRP A 671 -22.48 4.28 11.70
C TRP A 671 -23.81 4.86 11.20
N LEU A 672 -24.93 4.56 11.86
CA LEU A 672 -26.28 4.94 11.45
C LEU A 672 -27.02 5.81 12.49
N GLY A 673 -26.46 5.99 13.68
CA GLY A 673 -27.04 6.84 14.74
C GLY A 673 -27.05 8.33 14.37
N THR A 674 -28.14 9.01 14.66
CA THR A 674 -28.39 10.42 14.30
C THR A 674 -28.42 11.35 15.53
N GLN A 675 -28.15 10.86 16.73
CA GLN A 675 -28.20 11.69 17.95
C GLN A 675 -26.92 12.53 18.10
N PRO A 676 -26.98 13.73 18.71
CA PRO A 676 -25.78 14.54 19.00
C PRO A 676 -24.74 13.80 19.86
N SER A 677 -25.21 12.88 20.72
CA SER A 677 -24.35 11.96 21.49
C SER A 677 -23.57 11.00 20.61
N ASP A 678 -24.12 10.57 19.48
CA ASP A 678 -23.46 9.63 18.57
C ASP A 678 -22.23 10.28 17.93
N ASN A 679 -22.31 11.55 17.53
CA ASN A 679 -21.15 12.31 17.05
C ASN A 679 -20.03 12.41 18.09
N THR A 680 -20.39 12.63 19.36
CA THR A 680 -19.42 12.62 20.48
C THR A 680 -18.81 11.23 20.67
N ASN A 681 -19.61 10.17 20.58
CA ASN A 681 -19.17 8.78 20.71
C ASN A 681 -18.27 8.34 19.55
N ARG A 682 -18.57 8.72 18.30
CA ARG A 682 -17.71 8.50 17.11
C ARG A 682 -16.31 9.07 17.35
N LEU A 683 -16.23 10.36 17.70
CA LEU A 683 -14.94 11.04 17.93
C LEU A 683 -14.19 10.43 19.12
N LYS A 684 -14.88 10.13 20.22
CA LYS A 684 -14.29 9.46 21.39
C LYS A 684 -13.78 8.07 21.06
N ALA A 685 -14.51 7.27 20.25
CA ALA A 685 -14.08 5.94 19.85
C ALA A 685 -12.80 5.99 19.01
N PHE A 686 -12.76 6.88 18.01
CA PHE A 686 -11.57 7.13 17.20
C PHE A 686 -10.37 7.56 18.06
N LEU A 687 -10.55 8.53 18.95
CA LEU A 687 -9.48 9.00 19.82
C LEU A 687 -9.01 7.90 20.80
N SER A 688 -9.90 7.09 21.38
CA SER A 688 -9.52 5.94 22.21
C SER A 688 -8.81 4.82 21.42
N CYS A 689 -9.13 4.63 20.13
CA CYS A 689 -8.36 3.74 19.24
C CYS A 689 -6.93 4.27 19.03
N MET A 690 -6.79 5.57 18.77
CA MET A 690 -5.51 6.27 18.60
C MET A 690 -4.77 6.57 19.91
N LEU A 691 -5.26 6.08 21.06
CA LEU A 691 -4.77 6.40 22.42
C LEU A 691 -4.62 7.92 22.69
N SER A 692 -5.44 8.73 22.02
CA SER A 692 -5.34 10.19 21.96
C SER A 692 -6.57 10.88 22.59
N ASP A 693 -7.29 10.20 23.48
CA ASP A 693 -8.51 10.66 24.16
C ASP A 693 -8.26 11.67 25.30
N SER A 694 -7.36 12.64 25.08
CA SER A 694 -7.07 13.71 26.02
C SER A 694 -8.01 14.92 25.88
N PRO A 695 -8.18 15.75 26.93
CA PRO A 695 -8.98 16.98 26.87
C PRO A 695 -8.55 17.99 25.79
N SER A 696 -7.28 17.94 25.35
CA SER A 696 -6.76 18.80 24.28
C SER A 696 -7.16 18.32 22.88
N MET A 697 -7.37 17.02 22.70
CA MET A 697 -7.76 16.42 21.41
C MET A 697 -9.28 16.39 21.22
N THR A 698 -10.05 16.26 22.32
CA THR A 698 -11.52 16.37 22.27
C THR A 698 -11.99 17.81 22.08
N LYS A 699 -11.23 18.80 22.53
CA LYS A 699 -11.46 20.23 22.24
C LYS A 699 -10.79 20.62 20.90
N THR A 700 -11.50 20.41 19.80
CA THR A 700 -11.05 20.72 18.42
C THR A 700 -10.83 22.21 18.10
N THR A 701 -10.86 23.09 19.11
CA THR A 701 -10.39 24.49 19.05
C THR A 701 -8.90 24.65 19.40
N MET A 702 -8.28 23.63 20.00
CA MET A 702 -6.86 23.64 20.42
C MET A 702 -5.91 23.04 19.36
N VAL A 703 -6.45 22.36 18.34
CA VAL A 703 -5.70 21.70 17.27
C VAL A 703 -6.32 22.12 15.93
N PRO A 704 -5.56 22.73 15.01
CA PRO A 704 -6.00 23.01 13.63
C PRO A 704 -6.61 21.76 13.01
N GLN A 705 -7.81 21.89 12.46
CA GLN A 705 -8.66 20.72 12.20
C GLN A 705 -8.05 19.80 11.14
N ARG A 706 -7.37 20.41 10.17
CA ARG A 706 -6.59 19.71 9.14
C ARG A 706 -5.43 18.87 9.71
N CYS A 707 -4.92 19.19 10.90
CA CYS A 707 -3.78 18.51 11.53
C CYS A 707 -4.19 17.39 12.50
N ILE A 708 -5.50 17.13 12.71
CA ILE A 708 -5.96 16.19 13.75
C ILE A 708 -5.39 14.77 13.60
N ILE A 709 -5.26 14.26 12.37
CA ILE A 709 -4.64 12.94 12.10
C ILE A 709 -3.15 12.95 12.45
N LEU A 710 -2.40 13.96 12.00
CA LEU A 710 -0.99 14.14 12.35
C LEU A 710 -0.78 14.17 13.87
N CYS A 711 -1.60 14.92 14.59
CA CYS A 711 -1.54 14.98 16.05
C CYS A 711 -1.87 13.64 16.72
N CYS A 712 -2.83 12.86 16.21
CA CYS A 712 -3.13 11.51 16.72
C CYS A 712 -1.96 10.53 16.49
N VAL A 713 -1.38 10.53 15.29
CA VAL A 713 -0.25 9.64 14.94
C VAL A 713 0.99 9.98 15.76
N LEU A 714 1.36 11.26 15.86
CA LEU A 714 2.51 11.70 16.67
C LEU A 714 2.31 11.40 18.16
N ARG A 715 1.10 11.62 18.71
CA ARG A 715 0.78 11.24 20.11
C ARG A 715 0.91 9.74 20.34
N TYR A 716 0.44 8.91 19.43
CA TYR A 716 0.61 7.45 19.52
C TYR A 716 2.09 7.04 19.51
N LEU A 717 2.91 7.64 18.62
CA LEU A 717 4.35 7.40 18.54
C LEU A 717 5.15 7.91 19.76
N ILE A 718 4.64 8.91 20.47
CA ILE A 718 5.20 9.38 21.76
C ILE A 718 4.80 8.46 22.91
N GLN A 719 3.58 7.92 22.92
CA GLN A 719 3.13 7.00 23.98
C GLN A 719 3.69 5.57 23.85
N LYS A 720 4.02 5.11 22.65
CA LYS A 720 4.55 3.76 22.39
C LYS A 720 6.06 3.61 22.62
N GLN A 721 6.69 4.58 23.30
CA GLN A 721 8.12 4.59 23.60
C GLN A 721 8.47 3.65 24.78
N THR A 722 8.25 2.35 24.61
CA THR A 722 8.70 1.32 25.56
C THR A 722 10.17 1.00 25.31
N GLY A 723 11.06 1.36 26.23
CA GLY A 723 12.50 1.10 26.18
C GLY A 723 13.29 2.16 25.40
N HIS A 724 12.98 2.37 24.11
CA HIS A 724 13.65 3.36 23.27
C HIS A 724 12.67 4.39 22.68
N PRO A 725 13.06 5.68 22.58
CA PRO A 725 12.21 6.71 22.02
C PRO A 725 12.06 6.55 20.50
N ILE A 726 10.82 6.37 20.03
CA ILE A 726 10.49 6.27 18.61
C ILE A 726 10.66 7.63 17.90
N LEU A 727 10.46 8.74 18.62
CA LEU A 727 10.65 10.13 18.17
C LEU A 727 11.50 10.91 19.18
N ARG A 728 12.50 11.64 18.70
CA ARG A 728 13.26 12.67 19.42
C ARG A 728 12.56 14.03 19.31
N ALA A 729 12.90 15.00 20.18
CA ALA A 729 12.31 16.35 20.16
C ALA A 729 12.48 17.04 18.79
N GLN A 730 13.72 17.13 18.29
CA GLN A 730 14.07 17.67 16.95
C GLN A 730 13.33 17.00 15.78
N GLU A 731 12.94 15.73 15.92
CA GLU A 731 12.21 14.98 14.89
C GLU A 731 10.71 15.34 14.94
N LEU A 732 10.14 15.50 16.15
CA LEU A 732 8.78 16.00 16.37
C LEU A 732 8.64 17.46 15.90
N GLU A 733 9.61 18.32 16.22
CA GLU A 733 9.69 19.71 15.77
C GLU A 733 9.68 19.80 14.24
N ALA A 734 10.45 18.95 13.54
CA ALA A 734 10.43 18.88 12.09
C ALA A 734 9.06 18.46 11.51
N PHE A 735 8.35 17.50 12.15
CA PHE A 735 6.99 17.11 11.76
C PHE A 735 5.96 18.24 11.96
N LEU A 736 6.07 19.01 13.04
CA LEU A 736 5.18 20.13 13.33
C LEU A 736 5.46 21.33 12.40
N ALA A 737 6.74 21.70 12.23
CA ALA A 737 7.16 22.81 11.39
C ALA A 737 6.74 22.64 9.92
N GLN A 738 6.84 21.43 9.35
CA GLN A 738 6.37 21.18 7.99
C GLN A 738 4.83 21.25 7.87
N ALA A 739 4.08 20.83 8.90
CA ALA A 739 2.60 20.86 8.90
C ALA A 739 2.01 22.27 9.04
N LEU A 740 2.81 23.22 9.52
CA LEU A 740 2.46 24.62 9.73
C LEU A 740 3.06 25.56 8.66
N SER A 741 4.10 25.12 7.94
CA SER A 741 4.81 25.91 6.92
C SER A 741 3.87 26.56 5.89
N PRO A 742 4.11 27.82 5.47
CA PRO A 742 3.31 28.49 4.44
C PRO A 742 3.28 27.74 3.10
N HIS A 743 4.40 27.06 2.76
CA HIS A 743 4.57 26.26 1.55
C HIS A 743 3.56 25.12 1.41
N LEU A 744 3.09 24.59 2.54
CA LEU A 744 2.06 23.54 2.60
C LEU A 744 0.66 24.15 2.80
N THR A 745 0.54 25.13 3.70
CA THR A 745 -0.75 25.49 4.32
C THR A 745 -1.52 26.61 3.63
N THR A 746 -0.81 27.59 3.06
CA THR A 746 -1.40 28.88 2.66
C THR A 746 -1.39 29.06 1.15
N GLU A 747 -0.31 28.62 0.50
CA GLU A 747 -0.12 28.83 -0.94
C GLU A 747 -0.56 27.62 -1.79
N CYS A 748 -0.58 26.41 -1.19
CA CYS A 748 -0.76 25.10 -1.85
C CYS A 748 0.06 24.94 -3.14
N ASN A 749 1.17 25.68 -3.24
CA ASN A 749 1.86 25.85 -4.50
C ASN A 749 2.93 24.78 -4.66
N VAL A 750 2.61 23.74 -5.43
CA VAL A 750 3.54 22.67 -5.78
C VAL A 750 4.81 23.22 -6.48
N THR A 751 4.76 24.42 -7.06
CA THR A 751 5.96 25.13 -7.53
C THR A 751 6.93 25.43 -6.38
N ASN A 752 6.43 25.89 -5.24
CA ASN A 752 7.26 26.24 -4.07
C ASN A 752 7.84 24.95 -3.44
N LEU A 753 7.04 23.88 -3.32
CA LEU A 753 7.53 22.55 -2.90
C LEU A 753 8.59 21.98 -3.89
N SER A 754 8.42 22.21 -5.20
CA SER A 754 9.41 21.79 -6.19
C SER A 754 10.76 22.54 -6.07
N GLN A 755 10.74 23.81 -5.65
CA GLN A 755 11.93 24.65 -5.44
C GLN A 755 12.74 24.28 -4.18
N ILE A 756 12.14 23.62 -3.19
CA ILE A 756 12.86 23.11 -2.01
C ILE A 756 14.00 22.18 -2.46
N LYS A 757 15.21 22.44 -1.95
CA LYS A 757 16.39 21.58 -2.17
C LYS A 757 16.72 20.83 -0.89
N VAL A 758 16.74 19.51 -0.99
CA VAL A 758 17.16 18.60 0.09
C VAL A 758 18.60 18.22 -0.17
N ASN A 759 19.54 18.89 0.49
CA ASN A 759 20.99 18.72 0.26
C ASN A 759 21.52 17.36 0.74
N LYS A 760 20.79 16.71 1.67
CA LYS A 760 21.11 15.40 2.24
C LYS A 760 19.80 14.66 2.54
N VAL A 761 19.67 13.43 2.07
CA VAL A 761 18.55 12.54 2.41
C VAL A 761 18.96 11.71 3.61
N ASP A 762 18.35 11.97 4.77
CA ASP A 762 18.67 11.23 5.99
C ASP A 762 17.87 9.92 6.09
N VAL A 763 18.56 8.81 6.37
CA VAL A 763 17.96 7.46 6.50
C VAL A 763 16.98 7.40 7.66
N ARG A 764 17.27 8.08 8.78
CA ARG A 764 16.37 8.12 9.93
C ARG A 764 15.11 8.92 9.60
N GLY A 765 15.21 10.01 8.82
CA GLY A 765 14.08 10.72 8.21
C GLY A 765 13.23 9.85 7.28
N VAL A 766 13.85 9.04 6.40
CA VAL A 766 13.14 8.07 5.53
C VAL A 766 12.33 7.06 6.35
N ASN A 767 12.95 6.46 7.37
CA ASN A 767 12.28 5.52 8.28
C ASN A 767 11.13 6.22 9.03
N LEU A 768 11.35 7.43 9.56
CA LEU A 768 10.33 8.17 10.32
C LEU A 768 9.12 8.58 9.49
N ALA A 769 9.33 9.08 8.28
CA ALA A 769 8.24 9.44 7.38
C ALA A 769 7.42 8.19 6.99
N THR A 770 8.08 7.05 6.80
CA THR A 770 7.43 5.75 6.54
C THR A 770 6.61 5.27 7.73
N VAL A 771 7.18 5.33 8.94
CA VAL A 771 6.48 5.04 10.21
C VAL A 771 5.27 5.97 10.38
N PHE A 772 5.41 7.25 10.08
CA PHE A 772 4.31 8.22 10.15
C PHE A 772 3.20 7.89 9.14
N MET A 773 3.54 7.64 7.87
CA MET A 773 2.54 7.35 6.83
C MET A 773 1.79 6.03 7.03
N ARG A 774 2.42 4.98 7.59
CA ARG A 774 1.73 3.75 8.03
C ARG A 774 0.83 4.01 9.26
N GLY A 775 1.15 5.02 10.06
CA GLY A 775 0.28 5.52 11.12
C GLY A 775 -0.94 6.28 10.59
N VAL A 776 -0.76 7.11 9.57
CA VAL A 776 -1.83 7.79 8.84
C VAL A 776 -2.79 6.77 8.20
N GLU A 777 -2.25 5.76 7.52
CA GLU A 777 -3.00 4.62 6.95
C GLU A 777 -3.87 3.95 8.02
N THR A 778 -3.30 3.69 9.20
CA THR A 778 -4.02 3.09 10.34
C THR A 778 -5.04 4.06 10.98
N ALA A 779 -4.78 5.37 10.97
CA ALA A 779 -5.69 6.38 11.48
C ALA A 779 -6.93 6.56 10.59
N ILE A 780 -6.77 6.47 9.26
CA ILE A 780 -7.90 6.47 8.31
C ILE A 780 -8.76 5.21 8.53
N PHE A 781 -8.13 4.04 8.67
CA PHE A 781 -8.82 2.79 9.01
C PHE A 781 -9.62 2.88 10.32
N ALA A 782 -9.02 3.48 11.37
CA ALA A 782 -9.69 3.72 12.64
C ALA A 782 -10.83 4.74 12.54
N ASN A 783 -10.66 5.81 11.76
CA ASN A 783 -11.69 6.83 11.52
C ASN A 783 -12.93 6.20 10.90
N ASP A 784 -12.80 5.52 9.77
CA ASP A 784 -13.94 4.96 9.04
C ASP A 784 -14.65 3.85 9.83
N SER A 785 -13.89 3.03 10.56
CA SER A 785 -14.45 2.03 11.48
C SER A 785 -15.25 2.64 12.64
N CYS A 786 -14.89 3.85 13.08
CA CYS A 786 -15.63 4.60 14.11
C CYS A 786 -16.80 5.43 13.54
N GLY A 787 -17.19 5.24 12.27
CA GLY A 787 -18.26 6.00 11.62
C GLY A 787 -17.80 7.32 10.98
N SER A 788 -16.50 7.45 10.69
CA SER A 788 -15.82 8.61 10.10
C SER A 788 -16.05 9.94 10.86
N PRO A 789 -15.72 10.05 12.18
CA PRO A 789 -15.85 11.30 12.95
C PRO A 789 -15.03 12.47 12.39
N ILE A 790 -13.98 12.20 11.62
CA ILE A 790 -13.22 13.20 10.87
C ILE A 790 -13.67 13.13 9.40
N PRO A 791 -14.04 14.27 8.78
CA PRO A 791 -14.38 14.35 7.37
C PRO A 791 -13.27 13.76 6.47
N TRP A 792 -13.69 13.06 5.40
CA TRP A 792 -12.77 12.39 4.48
C TRP A 792 -11.75 13.35 3.84
N ASP A 793 -12.11 14.62 3.68
CA ASP A 793 -11.25 15.65 3.09
C ASP A 793 -10.18 16.17 4.05
N LEU A 794 -10.36 16.00 5.37
CA LEU A 794 -9.38 16.39 6.38
C LEU A 794 -8.35 15.29 6.68
N VAL A 795 -8.71 14.01 6.51
CA VAL A 795 -7.75 12.92 6.72
C VAL A 795 -6.66 12.84 5.65
N CYS A 796 -6.87 13.51 4.51
CA CYS A 796 -5.98 13.58 3.36
C CYS A 796 -4.57 14.13 3.71
N PRO A 797 -3.47 13.40 3.41
CA PRO A 797 -2.13 13.77 3.85
C PRO A 797 -1.60 15.12 3.32
N TRP A 798 -1.98 15.52 2.11
CA TRP A 798 -1.54 16.79 1.51
C TRP A 798 -1.91 18.05 2.31
N ASN A 799 -2.85 17.93 3.26
CA ASN A 799 -3.24 19.01 4.17
C ASN A 799 -2.22 19.28 5.30
N TYR A 800 -1.38 18.30 5.63
CA TYR A 800 -0.55 18.31 6.86
C TYR A 800 0.81 17.60 6.73
N PHE A 801 1.12 16.93 5.62
CA PHE A 801 2.40 16.27 5.40
C PHE A 801 2.91 16.38 3.95
N ASP A 802 4.18 16.73 3.79
CA ASP A 802 4.96 16.49 2.58
C ASP A 802 6.36 15.99 2.92
N GLY A 803 6.76 14.86 2.32
CA GLY A 803 8.01 14.16 2.66
C GLY A 803 9.28 14.92 2.30
N LYS A 804 9.24 15.75 1.24
CA LYS A 804 10.39 16.54 0.80
C LYS A 804 10.60 17.75 1.73
N LEU A 805 9.50 18.42 2.07
CA LEU A 805 9.50 19.48 3.08
C LEU A 805 9.94 18.93 4.45
N PHE A 806 9.47 17.76 4.86
CA PHE A 806 9.88 17.11 6.11
C PHE A 806 11.39 16.87 6.20
N GLN A 807 12.04 16.30 5.17
CA GLN A 807 13.51 16.18 5.15
C GLN A 807 14.22 17.53 5.19
N SER A 808 13.68 18.56 4.53
CA SER A 808 14.24 19.91 4.60
C SER A 808 14.21 20.46 6.03
N LYS A 809 13.08 20.32 6.74
CA LYS A 809 12.96 20.70 8.15
C LYS A 809 13.85 19.84 9.08
N LEU A 810 13.95 18.54 8.84
CA LEU A 810 14.80 17.64 9.63
C LEU A 810 16.30 18.00 9.49
N ASN A 811 16.76 18.32 8.28
CA ASN A 811 18.13 18.80 8.08
C ASN A 811 18.40 20.13 8.81
N ILE A 812 17.40 20.99 8.96
CA ILE A 812 17.49 22.21 9.79
C ILE A 812 17.59 21.84 11.28
N THR A 813 16.73 20.96 11.82
CA THR A 813 16.80 20.59 13.26
C THR A 813 18.03 19.78 13.65
N MET A 814 18.75 19.20 12.68
CA MET A 814 20.05 18.52 12.87
C MET A 814 21.27 19.47 12.68
N SER A 815 21.08 20.78 12.50
CA SER A 815 22.16 21.75 12.32
C SER A 815 22.42 22.55 13.60
N ASP A 816 23.66 22.53 14.10
CA ASP A 816 24.06 23.20 15.35
C ASP A 816 23.86 24.73 15.37
N SER A 817 23.69 25.35 14.20
CA SER A 817 23.46 26.80 14.04
C SER A 817 22.01 27.19 13.76
N ALA A 818 21.07 26.24 13.66
CA ALA A 818 19.69 26.53 13.29
C ALA A 818 18.88 27.11 14.46
N THR A 819 18.12 28.18 14.18
CA THR A 819 17.16 28.74 15.13
C THR A 819 15.75 28.19 14.90
N LEU A 820 14.89 28.30 15.91
CA LEU A 820 13.44 28.05 15.75
C LEU A 820 12.82 28.92 14.64
N LEU A 821 13.36 30.12 14.39
CA LEU A 821 12.88 31.02 13.36
C LEU A 821 13.19 30.49 11.94
N ASP A 822 14.37 29.90 11.74
CA ASP A 822 14.75 29.25 10.47
C ASP A 822 13.87 28.01 10.23
N LEU A 823 13.65 27.21 11.29
CA LEU A 823 12.74 26.07 11.24
C LEU A 823 11.30 26.47 10.86
N CYS A 824 10.86 27.67 11.24
CA CYS A 824 9.54 28.23 10.96
C CYS A 824 9.47 29.09 9.67
N ASP A 825 10.41 28.97 8.73
CA ASP A 825 10.44 29.75 7.46
C ASP A 825 10.47 31.27 7.69
N GLY A 826 11.12 31.74 8.75
CA GLY A 826 11.13 33.15 9.16
C GLY A 826 9.82 33.65 9.81
N ASN A 827 8.82 32.78 9.98
CA ASN A 827 7.50 33.19 10.42
C ASN A 827 7.30 33.09 11.95
N VAL A 828 7.45 34.25 12.61
CA VAL A 828 7.28 34.43 14.07
C VAL A 828 5.89 34.03 14.59
N SER A 829 4.85 33.93 13.75
CA SER A 829 3.54 33.43 14.21
C SER A 829 3.51 31.90 14.36
N ILE A 830 4.31 31.17 13.59
CA ILE A 830 4.47 29.71 13.72
C ILE A 830 5.34 29.40 14.95
N CYS A 831 6.37 30.21 15.24
CA CYS A 831 7.22 30.05 16.45
C CYS A 831 6.47 30.18 17.79
N LYS A 832 5.18 30.55 17.78
CA LYS A 832 4.31 30.72 18.95
C LYS A 832 3.29 29.59 19.14
N PHE A 833 3.29 28.60 18.25
CA PHE A 833 2.31 27.52 18.18
C PHE A 833 2.95 26.16 18.52
#